data_AF-A0A9P5IXB1-F1
#
_entry.id   AF-A0A9P5IXB1-F1
#
_cell.length_a   1.000
_cell.length_b   1.000
_cell.length_c   1.000
_cell.angle_alpha   90.00
_cell.angle_beta   90.00
_cell.angle_gamma   90.00
#
_symmetry.space_group_name_H-M   'P 1'
#
loop_
_entity.id
_entity.type
_entity.pdbx_description
1 polymer ?
#
loop_
_entity_poly.entity_id
_entity_poly.type
_entity_poly.pdbx_seq_one_letter_code
_entity_poly.pdbx_strand_id
1 'polypeptide(L)'
;MAGVRSCRIQCRFCTTKKFFKSYRGLQSHMTQSRTCFIAQQLAFSRMGKTAQHHQSSSPPPLDEDSSTEDETSESQSSDTDSEEAIEDTNSHFDDPAAYALTPQDSANHNPEDQEDDEMEEDDENPFEQDRLNPDGPWFYSTTAQVWRGKRKGTVWEQMKKVELDGLPFFPWGSMEEFEVVSWLLMEGLSLGAVQRFLRLQYVSERPFSFKSAKDMFRRIGCHMESGPDWHVVDVIPDGCPDQPQPLFYRDPIECAKWLFQNPAFEESMDYEAREIFDKHEIRVWHEESTGDLFNEIQRDRRIPKGAMILSIKLASDKTHLTNFSGDKNMWPVYISIGNIHKGTRNKPSRRAWILLAKLPTPKFAAFKARLDATKAEKERMPGILQKRLFHQCMEIVLAPLKTLKATHAVDPSGYDRVVVPVLTSWLADLEELLLVLGLGAKQCPKCMAGFDELDKHDHVYDTRTADSILQQIRSVREELEEPDIWQWCRSAWGKGLSGVERVCWEGLPVDICRVMCVDALHGLHKMFADHIVKWISNTITENELDLRFIAQPHRIGFRNFAEGVSHLKQRSGRENRDLERLILPALAGAPEAEPSVLKAVRAILDFIAKATMPLHTDETLQLMDADLDEFWRHVDVFRRNGSRLGKKSGKVIQHFKIPKLHLLCHYSSDIRDHGTTDNYSTEICESLHKPYCKAAWHHTNRKEYDQQIIDYLSRMEAIHTYVAYLTWRQQHYPRHENDDYDHDNPHDHPNFPDEDDDDGQPEAPDIAARQLIEQTARYAEEEESRIIPNTCSCVITCPIRPHRIAKPINAMMVEFQIPSLHSAISLYILNSITGAHPHRDEYQRTHLPHQYETLNIWTHVNCERPALNEFYETEYRRLRCGISKGKRLMFDQVLVEVPGRRRGDKPQIRIANLRLIFCSTEAAEREQQPLLAYVQWYKPHTRPHRDHGLRTVEKMLRGNEHAGGVIPIHWIRGPCPLAPRLDGMCPPHLDQFNAFDKLSSFYINPFCSHVDYELFL
;
A
#
# COMPACT_ATOMS: atom_id res chain seq x y z
N MET A 1 64.24 -17.40 21.46
CA MET A 1 63.67 -16.95 22.75
C MET A 1 63.02 -15.60 22.48
N ALA A 2 61.74 -15.30 22.71
CA ALA A 2 60.69 -15.87 23.55
C ALA A 2 59.37 -16.01 22.77
N GLY A 3 58.55 -17.01 23.12
CA GLY A 3 57.31 -17.35 22.41
C GLY A 3 56.12 -16.45 22.75
N VAL A 4 55.38 -16.02 21.72
CA VAL A 4 54.09 -15.34 21.86
C VAL A 4 53.03 -16.38 22.23
N ARG A 5 52.60 -16.39 23.50
CA ARG A 5 51.48 -17.24 23.96
C ARG A 5 50.17 -16.70 23.39
N SER A 6 49.49 -17.47 22.54
CA SER A 6 48.12 -17.15 22.10
C SER A 6 47.19 -17.14 23.32
N CYS A 7 46.62 -15.99 23.67
CA CYS A 7 45.67 -15.87 24.77
C CYS A 7 44.36 -16.57 24.38
N ARG A 8 44.12 -17.78 24.90
CA ARG A 8 42.89 -18.56 24.63
C ARG A 8 41.88 -18.32 25.74
N ILE A 9 40.66 -17.94 25.37
CA ILE A 9 39.56 -17.62 26.29
C ILE A 9 38.74 -18.88 26.55
N GLN A 10 38.61 -19.29 27.80
CA GLN A 10 37.90 -20.51 28.17
C GLN A 10 36.42 -20.24 28.51
N CYS A 11 35.51 -21.10 28.04
CA CYS A 11 34.13 -21.10 28.51
C CYS A 11 34.05 -21.68 29.92
N ARG A 12 33.54 -20.90 30.88
CA ARG A 12 33.44 -21.29 32.30
C ARG A 12 32.29 -22.25 32.59
N PHE A 13 31.33 -22.38 31.69
CA PHE A 13 30.11 -23.18 31.86
C PHE A 13 30.16 -24.53 31.13
N CYS A 14 31.19 -24.74 30.30
CA CYS A 14 31.38 -25.99 29.59
C CYS A 14 32.01 -27.03 30.51
N THR A 15 31.37 -28.19 30.65
CA THR A 15 31.91 -29.34 31.39
C THR A 15 33.25 -29.83 30.83
N THR A 16 33.51 -29.65 29.53
CA THR A 16 34.76 -30.04 28.86
C THR A 16 35.78 -28.90 28.70
N LYS A 17 35.59 -27.75 29.37
CA LYS A 17 36.56 -26.63 29.40
C LYS A 17 37.09 -26.19 28.01
N LYS A 18 36.18 -25.93 27.06
CA LYS A 18 36.54 -25.51 25.69
C LYS A 18 37.20 -24.12 25.66
N PHE A 19 38.21 -23.98 24.80
CA PHE A 19 39.02 -22.77 24.60
C PHE A 19 38.75 -22.13 23.24
N PHE A 20 38.64 -20.81 23.21
CA PHE A 20 38.33 -20.00 22.03
C PHE A 20 39.45 -19.01 21.77
N LYS A 21 39.72 -18.73 20.48
CA LYS A 21 40.76 -17.79 20.06
C LYS A 21 40.31 -16.31 20.16
N SER A 22 39.02 -16.05 20.33
CA SER A 22 38.46 -14.69 20.44
C SER A 22 37.17 -14.67 21.28
N TYR A 23 36.82 -13.51 21.81
CA TYR A 23 35.60 -13.31 22.61
C TYR A 23 34.33 -13.54 21.80
N ARG A 24 34.34 -13.16 20.52
CA ARG A 24 33.23 -13.40 19.57
C ARG A 24 32.98 -14.90 19.38
N GLY A 25 34.05 -15.71 19.34
CA GLY A 25 33.96 -17.17 19.29
C GLY A 25 33.36 -17.77 20.57
N LEU A 26 33.70 -17.22 21.74
CA LEU A 26 33.09 -17.61 23.00
C LEU A 26 31.60 -17.26 23.04
N GLN A 27 31.20 -16.04 22.65
CA GLN A 27 29.79 -15.61 22.65
C GLN A 27 28.92 -16.44 21.69
N SER A 28 29.44 -16.76 20.50
CA SER A 28 28.76 -17.65 19.55
C SER A 28 28.56 -19.05 20.15
N HIS A 29 29.58 -19.59 20.82
CA HIS A 29 29.44 -20.86 21.54
C HIS A 29 28.42 -20.79 22.69
N MET A 30 28.41 -19.69 23.48
CA MET A 30 27.50 -19.52 24.62
C MET A 30 26.04 -19.36 24.21
N THR A 31 25.76 -18.85 23.02
CA THR A 31 24.39 -18.72 22.48
C THR A 31 23.89 -20.01 21.84
N GLN A 32 24.79 -20.78 21.22
CA GLN A 32 24.41 -22.03 20.52
C GLN A 32 24.36 -23.25 21.45
N SER A 33 25.13 -23.26 22.54
CA SER A 33 25.11 -24.36 23.51
C SER A 33 24.04 -24.14 24.57
N ARG A 34 22.90 -24.85 24.44
CA ARG A 34 21.75 -24.76 25.34
C ARG A 34 22.14 -24.91 26.82
N THR A 35 23.07 -25.81 27.15
CA THR A 35 23.53 -26.04 28.52
C THR A 35 24.37 -24.88 29.07
N CYS A 36 25.31 -24.34 28.30
CA CYS A 36 26.12 -23.18 28.71
C CYS A 36 25.29 -21.90 28.80
N PHE A 37 24.32 -21.72 27.90
CA PHE A 37 23.39 -20.60 27.90
C PHE A 37 22.54 -20.57 29.18
N ILE A 38 21.92 -21.71 29.54
CA ILE A 38 21.11 -21.83 30.76
C ILE A 38 21.97 -21.59 32.01
N ALA A 39 23.18 -22.15 32.06
CA ALA A 39 24.09 -21.95 33.19
C ALA A 39 24.53 -20.47 33.36
N GLN A 40 24.68 -19.73 32.25
CA GLN A 40 24.97 -18.30 32.28
C GLN A 40 23.77 -17.49 32.82
N GLN A 41 22.56 -17.79 32.38
CA GLN A 41 21.34 -17.11 32.86
C GLN A 41 21.11 -17.33 34.37
N LEU A 42 21.37 -18.55 34.85
CA LEU A 42 21.33 -18.86 36.28
C LEU A 42 22.42 -18.10 37.07
N ALA A 43 23.60 -17.91 36.50
CA ALA A 43 24.67 -17.12 37.12
C ALA A 43 24.32 -15.62 37.19
N PHE A 44 23.70 -15.06 36.15
CA PHE A 44 23.21 -13.67 36.15
C PHE A 44 22.07 -13.45 37.15
N SER A 45 21.14 -14.39 37.25
CA SER A 45 20.05 -14.35 38.22
C SER A 45 20.54 -14.38 39.68
N ARG A 46 21.70 -15.00 39.94
CA ARG A 46 22.34 -15.00 41.25
C ARG A 46 23.10 -13.70 41.55
N MET A 47 23.62 -13.01 40.53
CA MET A 47 24.29 -11.71 40.69
C MET A 47 23.30 -10.54 40.81
N GLY A 48 22.09 -10.67 40.25
CA GLY A 48 21.02 -9.65 40.36
C GLY A 48 20.41 -9.49 41.75
N LYS A 49 20.64 -10.43 42.68
CA LYS A 49 20.12 -10.37 44.06
C LYS A 49 21.04 -9.64 45.05
N THR A 50 22.24 -9.25 44.65
CA THR A 50 23.24 -8.62 45.54
C THR A 50 23.54 -7.15 45.23
N ALA A 51 22.84 -6.54 44.27
CA ALA A 51 23.10 -5.17 43.79
C ALA A 51 22.07 -4.13 44.26
N GLN A 52 21.52 -4.29 45.47
CA GLN A 52 20.88 -3.19 46.22
C GLN A 52 21.79 -2.79 47.40
N HIS A 53 22.95 -2.20 47.10
CA HIS A 53 23.68 -1.31 48.02
C HIS A 53 24.99 -0.87 47.34
N HIS A 54 25.00 0.35 46.80
CA HIS A 54 26.07 1.35 46.88
C HIS A 54 26.14 2.25 45.64
N GLN A 55 25.97 3.55 45.90
CA GLN A 55 26.16 4.68 45.01
C GLN A 55 27.64 5.10 44.92
N SER A 56 27.89 5.91 43.88
CA SER A 56 28.94 6.94 43.73
C SER A 56 30.34 6.50 43.26
N SER A 57 30.76 6.99 42.09
CA SER A 57 31.82 8.00 41.88
C SER A 57 32.58 7.78 40.54
N SER A 58 32.54 8.77 39.64
CA SER A 58 33.55 9.02 38.57
C SER A 58 34.87 9.50 39.22
N PRO A 59 36.10 9.49 38.60
CA PRO A 59 36.51 10.03 37.27
C PRO A 59 37.77 9.28 36.66
N PRO A 60 38.78 9.89 35.96
CA PRO A 60 38.90 10.67 34.70
C PRO A 60 39.89 10.04 33.64
N PRO A 61 40.21 10.71 32.50
CA PRO A 61 41.03 10.20 31.37
C PRO A 61 42.46 10.81 31.27
N LEU A 62 43.35 10.22 30.45
CA LEU A 62 44.67 10.73 29.97
C LEU A 62 44.95 10.10 28.57
N ASP A 63 45.14 10.85 27.47
CA ASP A 63 46.36 11.57 26.95
C ASP A 63 47.47 10.59 26.47
N GLU A 64 48.27 10.76 25.41
CA GLU A 64 48.46 11.64 24.24
C GLU A 64 49.63 11.01 23.42
N ASP A 65 49.97 11.62 22.26
CA ASP A 65 51.26 11.59 21.51
C ASP A 65 51.51 10.49 20.46
N SER A 66 51.65 10.79 19.15
CA SER A 66 52.52 11.72 18.36
C SER A 66 53.77 11.00 17.80
N SER A 67 53.76 10.70 16.49
CA SER A 67 54.59 11.28 15.42
C SER A 67 56.09 11.03 15.52
N THR A 68 56.69 10.39 14.52
CA THR A 68 57.84 10.92 13.75
C THR A 68 58.17 10.08 12.52
N GLU A 69 58.66 10.80 11.52
CA GLU A 69 59.12 10.43 10.18
C GLU A 69 60.45 9.65 10.20
N ASP A 70 60.75 8.91 9.13
CA ASP A 70 62.00 9.12 8.39
C ASP A 70 61.99 8.50 6.99
N GLU A 71 62.68 9.19 6.09
CA GLU A 71 62.79 9.01 4.64
C GLU A 71 63.77 7.88 4.24
N THR A 72 63.66 7.37 3.01
CA THR A 72 64.77 7.34 2.00
C THR A 72 64.39 6.64 0.67
N SER A 73 64.28 7.47 -0.38
CA SER A 73 64.87 7.37 -1.74
C SER A 73 64.83 6.11 -2.62
N GLU A 74 64.40 6.37 -3.88
CA GLU A 74 64.88 5.89 -5.21
C GLU A 74 64.76 4.39 -5.58
N SER A 75 64.45 3.95 -6.80
CA SER A 75 64.01 4.57 -8.06
C SER A 75 63.52 3.47 -9.04
N GLN A 76 62.54 3.84 -9.88
CA GLN A 76 62.27 3.44 -11.27
C GLN A 76 62.12 1.94 -11.68
N SER A 77 60.88 1.53 -11.96
CA SER A 77 60.48 1.08 -13.31
C SER A 77 58.96 1.24 -13.49
N SER A 78 58.57 1.61 -14.70
CA SER A 78 57.26 2.04 -15.22
C SER A 78 56.10 1.06 -15.05
N ASP A 79 54.89 1.61 -14.84
CA ASP A 79 53.69 1.36 -15.66
C ASP A 79 52.54 2.26 -15.18
N THR A 80 52.15 3.21 -16.04
CA THR A 80 51.04 4.15 -15.86
C THR A 80 49.86 3.66 -16.68
N ASP A 81 48.73 3.38 -16.03
CA ASP A 81 47.40 3.32 -16.66
C ASP A 81 46.52 4.40 -16.03
N SER A 82 46.59 5.56 -16.65
CA SER A 82 45.56 6.59 -16.69
C SER A 82 45.28 6.83 -18.15
N GLU A 83 44.00 6.96 -18.50
CA GLU A 83 43.41 7.44 -19.77
C GLU A 83 42.30 6.46 -20.25
N GLU A 84 41.18 6.88 -20.85
CA GLU A 84 41.00 8.11 -21.62
C GLU A 84 39.50 8.36 -21.88
N ALA A 85 39.15 9.65 -21.94
CA ALA A 85 38.05 10.18 -22.73
C ALA A 85 38.68 10.88 -23.94
N ILE A 86 38.14 10.72 -25.16
CA ILE A 86 38.47 11.59 -26.30
C ILE A 86 37.21 11.84 -27.13
N GLU A 87 36.82 13.12 -27.21
CA GLU A 87 35.91 13.76 -28.17
C GLU A 87 36.70 14.33 -29.38
N ASP A 88 35.95 14.82 -30.39
CA ASP A 88 36.35 15.68 -31.54
C ASP A 88 36.88 15.01 -32.84
N THR A 89 36.68 15.46 -34.10
CA THR A 89 35.85 16.47 -34.82
C THR A 89 36.07 16.30 -36.36
N ASN A 90 35.14 16.81 -37.21
CA ASN A 90 35.28 17.25 -38.64
C ASN A 90 35.66 16.19 -39.73
N SER A 91 35.24 16.22 -41.01
CA SER A 91 34.61 17.20 -41.92
C SER A 91 34.08 16.52 -43.22
N HIS A 92 33.04 17.13 -43.82
CA HIS A 92 32.53 17.16 -45.21
C HIS A 92 33.04 16.20 -46.31
N PHE A 93 32.11 15.66 -47.14
CA PHE A 93 32.09 15.75 -48.62
C PHE A 93 30.75 15.28 -49.24
N ASP A 94 30.10 16.20 -49.97
CA ASP A 94 29.24 16.15 -51.18
C ASP A 94 28.07 15.13 -51.45
N ASP A 95 26.93 15.75 -51.78
CA ASP A 95 25.70 15.38 -52.54
C ASP A 95 26.04 15.00 -54.03
N PRO A 96 25.10 14.70 -54.99
CA PRO A 96 23.64 14.49 -54.95
C PRO A 96 23.04 13.39 -55.89
N ALA A 97 21.69 13.29 -55.85
CA ALA A 97 20.77 12.97 -56.97
C ALA A 97 20.61 11.48 -57.40
N ALA A 98 19.45 10.97 -57.87
CA ALA A 98 18.11 11.49 -58.15
C ALA A 98 17.17 10.33 -58.60
N TYR A 99 15.89 10.67 -58.81
CA TYR A 99 14.80 9.99 -59.54
C TYR A 99 13.92 9.04 -58.70
N ALA A 100 12.74 9.45 -58.20
CA ALA A 100 11.50 9.87 -58.88
C ALA A 100 10.72 8.72 -59.53
N LEU A 101 9.53 8.42 -58.98
CA LEU A 101 8.20 8.50 -59.63
C LEU A 101 7.20 7.52 -58.97
N THR A 102 6.21 8.10 -58.30
CA THR A 102 4.81 7.64 -58.17
C THR A 102 4.17 7.51 -59.58
N PRO A 103 2.95 6.96 -59.83
CA PRO A 103 1.81 6.85 -58.90
C PRO A 103 0.82 5.65 -59.10
N GLN A 104 -0.13 5.57 -58.16
CA GLN A 104 -1.58 5.26 -58.29
C GLN A 104 -2.07 4.08 -59.16
N ASP A 105 -2.95 3.23 -58.61
CA ASP A 105 -4.39 3.36 -58.89
C ASP A 105 -5.30 2.44 -58.05
N SER A 106 -6.49 2.99 -57.82
CA SER A 106 -7.69 2.50 -57.13
C SER A 106 -8.56 1.55 -57.96
N ALA A 107 -9.39 0.72 -57.31
CA ALA A 107 -10.75 0.43 -57.81
C ALA A 107 -11.68 -0.17 -56.73
N ASN A 108 -12.79 0.52 -56.50
CA ASN A 108 -14.01 0.09 -55.81
C ASN A 108 -14.74 -1.04 -56.56
N HIS A 109 -15.44 -1.92 -55.83
CA HIS A 109 -16.80 -2.38 -56.20
C HIS A 109 -17.53 -3.04 -55.01
N ASN A 110 -18.75 -2.58 -54.78
CA ASN A 110 -19.91 -3.22 -54.11
C ASN A 110 -21.14 -2.71 -54.93
N PRO A 111 -22.33 -3.34 -55.03
CA PRO A 111 -23.08 -3.95 -53.92
C PRO A 111 -23.95 -5.18 -54.31
N GLU A 112 -24.67 -5.79 -53.35
CA GLU A 112 -26.14 -6.00 -53.39
C GLU A 112 -26.67 -6.75 -52.14
N ASP A 113 -27.93 -6.42 -51.82
CA ASP A 113 -28.67 -6.57 -50.57
C ASP A 113 -29.41 -7.91 -50.42
N GLN A 114 -29.66 -8.36 -49.18
CA GLN A 114 -30.81 -9.19 -48.83
C GLN A 114 -31.37 -8.78 -47.45
N GLU A 115 -32.68 -8.55 -47.46
CA GLU A 115 -33.58 -8.08 -46.40
C GLU A 115 -33.78 -9.15 -45.32
N ASP A 116 -33.82 -8.76 -44.05
CA ASP A 116 -34.31 -9.59 -42.94
C ASP A 116 -35.45 -8.86 -42.21
N ASP A 117 -36.51 -9.63 -41.97
CA ASP A 117 -37.84 -9.24 -41.49
C ASP A 117 -37.87 -8.63 -40.07
N GLU A 118 -38.76 -7.65 -39.91
CA GLU A 118 -39.19 -7.06 -38.64
C GLU A 118 -40.06 -8.03 -37.83
N MET A 119 -39.75 -8.21 -36.54
CA MET A 119 -40.73 -8.56 -35.51
C MET A 119 -40.44 -7.74 -34.25
N GLU A 120 -41.31 -6.75 -34.02
CA GLU A 120 -41.47 -6.05 -32.75
C GLU A 120 -42.03 -7.01 -31.69
N GLU A 121 -41.46 -7.00 -30.49
CA GLU A 121 -42.21 -7.22 -29.25
C GLU A 121 -41.49 -6.45 -28.12
N ASP A 122 -42.17 -5.40 -27.66
CA ASP A 122 -41.84 -4.55 -26.52
C ASP A 122 -41.86 -5.37 -25.22
N ASP A 123 -40.68 -5.62 -24.64
CA ASP A 123 -40.53 -5.91 -23.22
C ASP A 123 -39.74 -4.74 -22.60
N GLU A 124 -40.45 -3.87 -21.87
CA GLU A 124 -39.87 -2.77 -21.11
C GLU A 124 -38.76 -3.30 -20.18
N ASN A 125 -37.51 -2.93 -20.50
CA ASN A 125 -36.33 -3.26 -19.72
C ASN A 125 -36.38 -2.50 -18.37
N PRO A 126 -36.41 -3.20 -17.21
CA PRO A 126 -36.51 -2.54 -15.90
C PRO A 126 -35.28 -1.67 -15.51
N PHE A 127 -34.23 -1.63 -16.35
CA PHE A 127 -33.00 -0.88 -16.09
C PHE A 127 -32.81 0.38 -16.96
N GLU A 128 -33.78 0.78 -17.79
CA GLU A 128 -33.66 2.08 -18.50
C GLU A 128 -33.84 3.30 -17.57
N GLN A 129 -34.33 3.12 -16.35
CA GLN A 129 -34.56 4.23 -15.41
C GLN A 129 -33.31 4.73 -14.67
N ASP A 130 -32.17 4.03 -14.73
CA ASP A 130 -30.91 4.49 -14.10
C ASP A 130 -29.99 5.25 -15.08
N ARG A 131 -30.40 5.44 -16.34
CA ARG A 131 -29.53 6.01 -17.39
C ARG A 131 -29.26 7.50 -17.27
N LEU A 132 -30.01 8.21 -16.45
CA LEU A 132 -29.77 9.60 -16.10
C LEU A 132 -30.36 9.75 -14.69
N ASN A 133 -29.52 9.96 -13.68
CA ASN A 133 -29.99 10.64 -12.48
C ASN A 133 -29.74 12.13 -12.70
N PRO A 134 -30.65 12.89 -13.35
CA PRO A 134 -30.45 14.31 -13.63
C PRO A 134 -30.32 15.15 -12.35
N ASP A 135 -30.68 14.58 -11.20
CA ASP A 135 -30.56 15.21 -9.88
C ASP A 135 -29.27 14.81 -9.13
N GLY A 136 -28.45 13.92 -9.69
CA GLY A 136 -27.14 13.52 -9.15
C GLY A 136 -26.01 14.49 -9.57
N PRO A 137 -24.91 14.60 -8.79
CA PRO A 137 -23.80 15.50 -9.14
C PRO A 137 -22.94 15.03 -10.33
N TRP A 138 -23.19 13.83 -10.86
CA TRP A 138 -22.39 13.18 -11.91
C TRP A 138 -23.27 12.61 -13.01
N PHE A 139 -22.80 12.74 -14.25
CA PHE A 139 -23.44 12.19 -15.45
C PHE A 139 -22.57 11.08 -16.04
N TYR A 140 -23.21 10.07 -16.61
CA TYR A 140 -22.52 8.94 -17.23
C TYR A 140 -22.99 8.80 -18.67
N SER A 141 -22.05 8.56 -19.59
CA SER A 141 -22.38 8.04 -20.92
C SER A 141 -21.71 6.68 -21.11
N THR A 142 -22.45 5.74 -21.70
CA THR A 142 -21.97 4.39 -22.01
C THR A 142 -21.59 4.36 -23.48
N THR A 143 -20.41 3.81 -23.80
CA THR A 143 -19.89 3.89 -25.17
C THR A 143 -20.29 2.71 -26.05
N ALA A 144 -20.79 1.64 -25.44
CA ALA A 144 -21.47 0.54 -26.09
C ALA A 144 -22.50 -0.06 -25.13
N GLN A 145 -23.70 -0.37 -25.63
CA GLN A 145 -24.65 -1.21 -24.89
C GLN A 145 -24.16 -2.66 -24.94
N VAL A 146 -23.97 -3.27 -23.78
CA VAL A 146 -23.56 -4.67 -23.67
C VAL A 146 -24.80 -5.54 -23.51
N TRP A 147 -24.87 -6.60 -24.32
CA TRP A 147 -25.98 -7.53 -24.30
C TRP A 147 -26.06 -8.27 -22.96
N ARG A 148 -27.28 -8.46 -22.46
CA ARG A 148 -27.58 -9.28 -21.30
C ARG A 148 -28.37 -10.49 -21.77
N GLY A 149 -27.79 -11.67 -21.63
CA GLY A 149 -28.43 -12.91 -22.04
C GLY A 149 -29.43 -13.45 -21.04
N LYS A 150 -29.88 -14.69 -21.28
CA LYS A 150 -30.79 -15.39 -20.37
C LYS A 150 -30.09 -15.64 -19.03
N ARG A 151 -30.86 -15.58 -17.94
CA ARG A 151 -30.39 -15.96 -16.61
C ARG A 151 -30.19 -17.47 -16.54
N LYS A 152 -28.95 -17.92 -16.35
CA LYS A 152 -28.57 -19.33 -16.12
C LYS A 152 -28.47 -19.69 -14.64
N GLY A 153 -28.38 -18.67 -13.79
CA GLY A 153 -28.17 -18.79 -12.35
C GLY A 153 -26.69 -18.86 -12.00
N THR A 154 -26.35 -18.42 -10.80
CA THR A 154 -24.96 -18.27 -10.36
C THR A 154 -24.32 -19.61 -9.99
N VAL A 155 -22.99 -19.64 -9.87
CA VAL A 155 -22.26 -20.83 -9.37
C VAL A 155 -22.76 -21.23 -7.98
N TRP A 156 -23.03 -20.27 -7.10
CA TRP A 156 -23.55 -20.54 -5.76
C TRP A 156 -24.99 -21.05 -5.75
N GLU A 157 -25.85 -20.58 -6.65
CA GLU A 157 -27.18 -21.15 -6.85
C GLU A 157 -27.10 -22.61 -7.35
N GLN A 158 -26.12 -22.91 -8.22
CA GLN A 158 -25.87 -24.28 -8.68
C GLN A 158 -25.38 -25.17 -7.54
N MET A 159 -24.43 -24.70 -6.72
CA MET A 159 -24.00 -25.39 -5.50
C MET A 159 -25.17 -25.65 -4.55
N LYS A 160 -26.07 -24.68 -4.39
CA LYS A 160 -27.27 -24.84 -3.55
C LYS A 160 -28.26 -25.87 -4.10
N LYS A 161 -28.41 -25.98 -5.42
CA LYS A 161 -29.22 -27.05 -6.03
C LYS A 161 -28.65 -28.43 -5.71
N VAL A 162 -27.34 -28.61 -5.88
CA VAL A 162 -26.64 -29.87 -5.53
C VAL A 162 -26.79 -30.19 -4.03
N GLU A 163 -26.74 -29.17 -3.18
CA GLU A 163 -26.95 -29.30 -1.74
C GLU A 163 -28.35 -29.87 -1.40
N LEU A 164 -29.39 -29.35 -2.07
CA LEU A 164 -30.77 -29.81 -1.90
C LEU A 164 -30.99 -31.25 -2.38
N ASP A 165 -30.16 -31.73 -3.31
CA ASP A 165 -30.29 -33.05 -3.93
C ASP A 165 -29.62 -34.20 -3.12
N GLY A 166 -28.96 -33.94 -1.98
CA GLY A 166 -28.56 -35.08 -1.14
C GLY A 166 -27.77 -34.87 0.15
N LEU A 167 -27.00 -33.80 0.33
CA LEU A 167 -26.19 -33.60 1.56
C LEU A 167 -25.83 -32.12 1.82
N PRO A 168 -26.34 -31.48 2.89
CA PRO A 168 -26.24 -30.03 3.09
C PRO A 168 -24.83 -29.45 3.29
N PHE A 169 -23.85 -30.31 3.58
CA PHE A 169 -22.47 -29.93 3.89
C PHE A 169 -21.42 -30.80 3.19
N PHE A 170 -21.80 -31.58 2.16
CA PHE A 170 -20.87 -32.47 1.47
C PHE A 170 -19.64 -31.71 0.95
N PRO A 171 -18.40 -32.24 1.11
CA PRO A 171 -18.04 -33.60 1.55
C PRO A 171 -17.97 -33.83 3.07
N TRP A 172 -18.46 -32.88 3.88
CA TRP A 172 -18.39 -32.89 5.34
C TRP A 172 -19.69 -33.40 5.97
N GLY A 173 -19.56 -33.97 7.17
CA GLY A 173 -20.70 -34.48 7.94
C GLY A 173 -21.61 -33.37 8.47
N SER A 174 -21.06 -32.19 8.79
CA SER A 174 -21.79 -31.05 9.34
C SER A 174 -21.05 -29.73 9.14
N MET A 175 -21.66 -28.62 9.54
CA MET A 175 -21.03 -27.29 9.56
C MET A 175 -19.87 -27.23 10.56
N GLU A 176 -20.08 -27.79 11.75
CA GLU A 176 -19.09 -27.85 12.83
C GLU A 176 -17.89 -28.70 12.40
N GLU A 177 -18.13 -29.77 11.63
CA GLU A 177 -17.06 -30.56 11.03
C GLU A 177 -16.23 -29.72 10.06
N PHE A 178 -16.90 -28.96 9.19
CA PHE A 178 -16.22 -28.09 8.24
C PHE A 178 -15.43 -26.97 8.93
N GLU A 179 -15.96 -26.40 10.02
CA GLU A 179 -15.26 -25.38 10.80
C GLU A 179 -13.92 -25.90 11.32
N VAL A 180 -13.89 -27.12 11.86
CA VAL A 180 -12.64 -27.75 12.29
C VAL A 180 -11.71 -28.01 11.10
N VAL A 181 -12.23 -28.49 9.96
CA VAL A 181 -11.41 -28.72 8.75
C VAL A 181 -10.78 -27.41 8.25
N SER A 182 -11.56 -26.35 8.19
CA SER A 182 -11.11 -25.02 7.79
C SER A 182 -10.01 -24.53 8.72
N TRP A 183 -10.22 -24.64 10.04
CA TRP A 183 -9.23 -24.27 11.05
C TRP A 183 -7.92 -25.07 10.92
N LEU A 184 -8.01 -26.41 10.79
CA LEU A 184 -6.84 -27.28 10.65
C LEU A 184 -5.96 -26.92 9.44
N LEU A 185 -6.57 -26.44 8.35
CA LEU A 185 -5.89 -26.00 7.15
C LEU A 185 -5.31 -24.59 7.28
N MET A 186 -6.08 -23.64 7.82
CA MET A 186 -5.68 -22.25 7.98
C MET A 186 -4.53 -22.09 8.99
N GLU A 187 -4.50 -22.90 10.05
CA GLU A 187 -3.42 -22.92 11.04
C GLU A 187 -2.13 -23.59 10.52
N GLY A 188 -2.20 -24.28 9.39
CA GLY A 188 -1.01 -24.82 8.76
C GLY A 188 -0.34 -25.98 9.48
N LEU A 189 -1.15 -26.77 10.19
CA LEU A 189 -0.64 -27.91 10.92
C LEU A 189 -0.02 -28.95 9.98
N SER A 190 1.18 -29.44 10.34
CA SER A 190 1.81 -30.54 9.59
C SER A 190 0.87 -31.76 9.51
N LEU A 191 0.99 -32.55 8.43
CA LEU A 191 0.26 -33.82 8.29
C LEU A 191 0.34 -34.70 9.56
N GLY A 192 1.51 -34.73 10.22
CA GLY A 192 1.70 -35.45 11.46
C GLY A 192 0.98 -34.83 12.66
N ALA A 193 0.87 -33.50 12.73
CA ALA A 193 0.10 -32.80 13.76
C ALA A 193 -1.40 -33.05 13.59
N VAL A 194 -1.94 -32.92 12.38
CA VAL A 194 -3.34 -33.26 12.08
C VAL A 194 -3.61 -34.72 12.43
N GLN A 195 -2.70 -35.64 12.09
CA GLN A 195 -2.87 -37.05 12.43
C GLN A 195 -2.87 -37.32 13.93
N ARG A 196 -2.11 -36.55 14.73
CA ARG A 196 -2.13 -36.63 16.20
C ARG A 196 -3.42 -36.02 16.77
N PHE A 197 -3.89 -34.90 16.21
CA PHE A 197 -5.17 -34.29 16.55
C PHE A 197 -6.32 -35.29 16.38
N LEU A 198 -6.38 -35.98 15.25
CA LEU A 198 -7.40 -37.01 14.97
C LEU A 198 -7.33 -38.24 15.89
N ARG A 199 -6.24 -38.41 16.66
CA ARG A 199 -6.06 -39.53 17.63
C ARG A 199 -6.31 -39.10 19.07
N LEU A 200 -6.60 -37.83 19.34
CA LEU A 200 -6.97 -37.39 20.68
C LEU A 200 -8.24 -38.11 21.10
N GLN A 201 -8.31 -38.56 22.36
CA GLN A 201 -9.47 -39.32 22.85
C GLN A 201 -10.79 -38.54 22.63
N TYR A 202 -10.80 -37.26 23.01
CA TYR A 202 -11.93 -36.35 22.79
C TYR A 202 -12.39 -36.30 21.32
N VAL A 203 -11.45 -36.29 20.38
CA VAL A 203 -11.73 -36.25 18.95
C VAL A 203 -12.19 -37.62 18.44
N SER A 204 -11.61 -38.70 18.93
CA SER A 204 -11.98 -40.06 18.51
C SER A 204 -13.39 -40.46 18.95
N GLU A 205 -13.92 -39.83 19.99
CA GLU A 205 -15.31 -39.97 20.44
C GLU A 205 -16.31 -39.19 19.56
N ARG A 206 -15.82 -38.30 18.67
CA ARG A 206 -16.61 -37.50 17.71
C ARG A 206 -16.08 -37.74 16.28
N PRO A 207 -16.43 -38.86 15.65
CA PRO A 207 -15.77 -39.29 14.41
C PRO A 207 -16.06 -38.31 13.26
N PHE A 208 -14.99 -37.78 12.66
CA PHE A 208 -15.03 -37.06 11.40
C PHE A 208 -15.45 -37.95 10.23
N SER A 209 -16.00 -37.35 9.17
CA SER A 209 -16.28 -38.00 7.88
C SER A 209 -15.02 -38.58 7.20
N PHE A 210 -13.81 -38.19 7.64
CA PHE A 210 -12.54 -38.65 7.13
C PHE A 210 -11.68 -39.34 8.21
N LYS A 211 -10.87 -40.30 7.78
CA LYS A 211 -10.07 -41.14 8.71
C LYS A 211 -8.63 -40.69 8.89
N SER A 212 -8.15 -39.76 8.06
CA SER A 212 -6.77 -39.27 8.09
C SER A 212 -6.65 -37.90 7.44
N ALA A 213 -5.54 -37.21 7.70
CA ALA A 213 -5.23 -35.94 7.03
C ALA A 213 -5.15 -36.08 5.49
N LYS A 214 -4.66 -37.22 4.99
CA LYS A 214 -4.64 -37.51 3.54
C LYS A 214 -6.05 -37.67 2.96
N ASP A 215 -6.93 -38.33 3.71
CA ASP A 215 -8.33 -38.51 3.34
C ASP A 215 -9.07 -37.17 3.31
N MET A 216 -8.83 -36.31 4.31
CA MET A 216 -9.32 -34.93 4.35
C MET A 216 -8.89 -34.13 3.10
N PHE A 217 -7.59 -34.14 2.78
CA PHE A 217 -7.07 -33.44 1.60
C PHE A 217 -7.60 -33.99 0.29
N ARG A 218 -7.77 -35.31 0.19
CA ARG A 218 -8.40 -35.95 -0.97
C ARG A 218 -9.85 -35.52 -1.13
N ARG A 219 -10.63 -35.48 -0.04
CA ARG A 219 -12.02 -35.01 -0.10
C ARG A 219 -12.12 -33.58 -0.62
N ILE A 220 -11.25 -32.69 -0.15
CA ILE A 220 -11.19 -31.31 -0.66
C ILE A 220 -10.91 -31.31 -2.17
N GLY A 221 -9.87 -32.01 -2.60
CA GLY A 221 -9.49 -32.02 -4.03
C GLY A 221 -10.48 -32.73 -4.96
N CYS A 222 -11.27 -33.69 -4.47
CA CYS A 222 -12.19 -34.46 -5.31
C CYS A 222 -13.65 -33.96 -5.27
N HIS A 223 -14.04 -33.21 -4.25
CA HIS A 223 -15.46 -32.91 -4.00
C HIS A 223 -15.76 -31.43 -3.77
N MET A 224 -14.74 -30.59 -3.55
CA MET A 224 -14.95 -29.16 -3.42
C MET A 224 -14.55 -28.47 -4.72
N GLU A 225 -15.32 -27.46 -5.11
CA GLU A 225 -14.99 -26.61 -6.24
C GLU A 225 -13.76 -25.78 -5.90
N SER A 226 -12.70 -25.92 -6.70
CA SER A 226 -11.49 -25.11 -6.64
C SER A 226 -11.43 -24.15 -7.83
N GLY A 227 -10.45 -23.24 -7.82
CA GLY A 227 -10.15 -22.44 -9.00
C GLY A 227 -9.72 -23.29 -10.21
N PRO A 228 -9.48 -22.65 -11.37
CA PRO A 228 -9.15 -23.34 -12.61
C PRO A 228 -7.95 -24.28 -12.50
N ASP A 229 -7.95 -25.30 -13.37
CA ASP A 229 -6.96 -26.36 -13.39
C ASP A 229 -5.53 -25.85 -13.63
N TRP A 230 -4.58 -26.49 -12.94
CA TRP A 230 -3.15 -26.26 -13.15
C TRP A 230 -2.60 -27.16 -14.25
N HIS A 231 -1.80 -26.56 -15.12
CA HIS A 231 -0.98 -27.22 -16.13
C HIS A 231 0.48 -27.14 -15.76
N VAL A 232 1.24 -28.18 -16.14
CA VAL A 232 2.70 -28.23 -15.99
C VAL A 232 3.31 -28.56 -17.34
N VAL A 233 4.26 -27.74 -17.77
CA VAL A 233 5.04 -27.97 -18.99
C VAL A 233 6.51 -27.73 -18.72
N ASP A 234 7.36 -28.62 -19.21
CA ASP A 234 8.81 -28.45 -19.15
C ASP A 234 9.27 -27.53 -20.29
N VAL A 235 9.70 -26.33 -19.94
CA VAL A 235 10.24 -25.34 -20.89
C VAL A 235 11.73 -25.55 -21.02
N ILE A 236 12.22 -25.68 -22.26
CA ILE A 236 13.64 -25.86 -22.55
C ILE A 236 14.28 -24.47 -22.74
N PRO A 237 15.17 -24.01 -21.84
CA PRO A 237 15.78 -22.70 -21.98
C PRO A 237 16.69 -22.63 -23.22
N ASP A 238 16.67 -21.49 -23.92
CA ASP A 238 17.54 -21.25 -25.08
C ASP A 238 19.01 -21.55 -24.73
N GLY A 239 19.70 -22.31 -25.57
CA GLY A 239 21.11 -22.69 -25.36
C GLY A 239 21.38 -23.67 -24.21
N CYS A 240 20.35 -24.15 -23.50
CA CYS A 240 20.47 -25.10 -22.38
C CYS A 240 19.52 -26.32 -22.52
N PRO A 241 19.64 -27.14 -23.57
CA PRO A 241 18.73 -28.25 -23.84
C PRO A 241 18.71 -29.33 -22.75
N ASP A 242 19.74 -29.40 -21.91
CA ASP A 242 19.90 -30.36 -20.82
C ASP A 242 19.28 -29.93 -19.48
N GLN A 243 18.66 -28.74 -19.42
CA GLN A 243 18.11 -28.16 -18.19
C GLN A 243 16.64 -27.72 -18.35
N PRO A 244 15.71 -28.63 -18.68
CA PRO A 244 14.29 -28.31 -18.72
C PRO A 244 13.81 -27.72 -17.39
N GLN A 245 12.93 -26.73 -17.47
CA GLN A 245 12.40 -26.02 -16.31
C GLN A 245 10.87 -26.15 -16.26
N PRO A 246 10.30 -26.66 -15.15
CA PRO A 246 8.85 -26.81 -15.04
C PRO A 246 8.19 -25.45 -14.86
N LEU A 247 7.30 -25.12 -15.80
CA LEU A 247 6.36 -24.01 -15.71
C LEU A 247 5.02 -24.53 -15.20
N PHE A 248 4.56 -23.98 -14.07
CA PHE A 248 3.21 -24.21 -13.56
C PHE A 248 2.35 -23.01 -13.94
N TYR A 249 1.24 -23.25 -14.63
CA TYR A 249 0.35 -22.17 -15.08
C TYR A 249 -1.10 -22.64 -15.20
N ARG A 250 -2.03 -21.69 -15.31
CA ARG A 250 -3.45 -21.92 -15.60
C ARG A 250 -3.82 -21.22 -16.90
N ASP A 251 -4.94 -21.61 -17.50
CA ASP A 251 -5.50 -20.85 -18.62
C ASP A 251 -5.98 -19.46 -18.14
N PRO A 252 -5.49 -18.35 -18.72
CA PRO A 252 -5.85 -17.00 -18.28
C PRO A 252 -7.31 -16.64 -18.55
N ILE A 253 -7.95 -17.20 -19.58
CA ILE A 253 -9.36 -16.95 -19.91
C ILE A 253 -10.24 -17.64 -18.87
N GLU A 254 -9.94 -18.88 -18.50
CA GLU A 254 -10.69 -19.59 -17.47
C GLU A 254 -10.48 -18.96 -16.08
N CYS A 255 -9.29 -18.43 -15.79
CA CYS A 255 -9.03 -17.61 -14.61
C CYS A 255 -9.86 -16.33 -14.57
N ALA A 256 -9.95 -15.62 -15.70
CA ALA A 256 -10.75 -14.40 -15.79
C ALA A 256 -12.25 -14.69 -15.62
N LYS A 257 -12.76 -15.76 -16.24
CA LYS A 257 -14.16 -16.21 -16.07
C LYS A 257 -14.45 -16.62 -14.64
N TRP A 258 -13.54 -17.33 -13.98
CA TRP A 258 -13.67 -17.73 -12.58
C TRP A 258 -13.86 -16.52 -11.65
N LEU A 259 -13.09 -15.45 -11.87
CA LEU A 259 -13.25 -14.19 -11.13
C LEU A 259 -14.56 -13.49 -11.49
N PHE A 260 -14.90 -13.46 -12.79
CA PHE A 260 -16.09 -12.78 -13.29
C PHE A 260 -17.40 -13.40 -12.77
N GLN A 261 -17.48 -14.72 -12.68
CA GLN A 261 -18.70 -15.43 -12.27
C GLN A 261 -18.95 -15.46 -10.76
N ASN A 262 -18.07 -14.86 -9.96
CA ASN A 262 -18.14 -14.91 -8.51
C ASN A 262 -19.23 -13.96 -7.98
N PRO A 263 -20.32 -14.47 -7.35
CA PRO A 263 -21.41 -13.62 -6.90
C PRO A 263 -21.02 -12.66 -5.77
N ALA A 264 -19.87 -12.87 -5.11
CA ALA A 264 -19.32 -11.93 -4.13
C ALA A 264 -19.02 -10.52 -4.71
N PHE A 265 -19.00 -10.39 -6.04
CA PHE A 265 -18.67 -9.15 -6.74
C PHE A 265 -19.86 -8.50 -7.46
N GLU A 266 -21.09 -8.97 -7.23
CA GLU A 266 -22.30 -8.44 -7.89
C GLU A 266 -22.44 -6.91 -7.76
N GLU A 267 -22.25 -6.37 -6.56
CA GLU A 267 -22.34 -4.92 -6.30
C GLU A 267 -21.02 -4.16 -6.63
N SER A 268 -20.02 -4.83 -7.19
CA SER A 268 -18.68 -4.25 -7.41
C SER A 268 -18.13 -4.55 -8.80
N MET A 269 -18.99 -4.55 -9.82
CA MET A 269 -18.63 -4.90 -11.19
C MET A 269 -19.09 -3.83 -12.19
N ASP A 270 -18.17 -3.37 -13.03
CA ASP A 270 -18.49 -2.56 -14.20
C ASP A 270 -18.54 -3.42 -15.45
N TYR A 271 -19.69 -3.34 -16.13
CA TYR A 271 -19.93 -4.16 -17.30
C TYR A 271 -19.52 -3.50 -18.62
N GLU A 272 -19.48 -2.18 -18.65
CA GLU A 272 -19.36 -1.41 -19.87
C GLU A 272 -18.30 -0.34 -19.68
N ALA A 273 -17.67 0.06 -20.79
CA ALA A 273 -16.87 1.27 -20.80
C ALA A 273 -17.77 2.48 -20.53
N ARG A 274 -17.37 3.30 -19.56
CA ARG A 274 -18.15 4.46 -19.12
C ARG A 274 -17.35 5.74 -19.25
N GLU A 275 -18.09 6.78 -19.50
CA GLU A 275 -17.57 8.12 -19.54
C GLU A 275 -18.26 8.94 -18.46
N ILE A 276 -17.52 9.31 -17.41
CA ILE A 276 -18.04 10.05 -16.26
C ILE A 276 -17.80 11.54 -16.49
N PHE A 277 -18.80 12.36 -16.18
CA PHE A 277 -18.72 13.81 -16.21
C PHE A 277 -19.25 14.40 -14.90
N ASP A 278 -18.67 15.50 -14.46
CA ASP A 278 -19.20 16.28 -13.35
C ASP A 278 -20.42 17.13 -13.77
N LYS A 279 -21.05 17.80 -12.81
CA LYS A 279 -22.18 18.72 -13.06
C LYS A 279 -21.89 19.87 -14.03
N HIS A 280 -20.62 20.13 -14.36
CA HIS A 280 -20.17 21.14 -15.32
C HIS A 280 -19.72 20.51 -16.66
N GLU A 281 -20.07 19.23 -16.89
CA GLU A 281 -19.70 18.46 -18.07
C GLU A 281 -18.18 18.23 -18.23
N ILE A 282 -17.43 18.27 -17.11
CA ILE A 282 -15.99 18.02 -17.11
C ILE A 282 -15.74 16.51 -16.98
N ARG A 283 -14.89 15.97 -17.85
CA ARG A 283 -14.47 14.56 -17.85
C ARG A 283 -13.83 14.14 -16.52
N VAL A 284 -14.20 12.95 -16.02
CA VAL A 284 -13.63 12.33 -14.82
C VAL A 284 -13.09 10.93 -15.11
N TRP A 285 -11.88 10.65 -14.62
CA TRP A 285 -11.26 9.32 -14.58
C TRP A 285 -11.22 8.80 -13.14
N HIS A 286 -11.70 7.56 -12.92
CA HIS A 286 -11.82 6.94 -11.60
C HIS A 286 -11.50 5.45 -11.61
N GLU A 287 -12.34 4.62 -12.24
CA GLU A 287 -12.14 3.18 -12.43
C GLU A 287 -11.47 2.89 -13.77
N GLU A 288 -10.97 1.69 -13.98
CA GLU A 288 -10.41 1.28 -15.27
C GLU A 288 -11.46 1.29 -16.40
N SER A 289 -12.73 1.00 -16.08
CA SER A 289 -13.88 1.12 -16.99
C SER A 289 -14.08 2.55 -17.52
N THR A 290 -13.52 3.55 -16.82
CA THR A 290 -13.57 4.96 -17.19
C THR A 290 -12.33 5.42 -17.97
N GLY A 291 -11.33 4.54 -18.12
CA GLY A 291 -10.11 4.81 -18.84
C GLY A 291 -10.31 4.83 -20.36
N ASP A 292 -9.48 5.62 -21.03
CA ASP A 292 -9.49 5.80 -22.48
C ASP A 292 -9.15 4.50 -23.20
N LEU A 293 -8.18 3.72 -22.69
CA LEU A 293 -7.80 2.43 -23.28
C LEU A 293 -8.96 1.42 -23.24
N PHE A 294 -9.65 1.29 -22.10
CA PHE A 294 -10.79 0.38 -21.99
C PHE A 294 -11.88 0.74 -23.02
N ASN A 295 -12.14 2.04 -23.16
CA ASN A 295 -13.14 2.58 -24.05
C ASN A 295 -12.78 2.41 -25.54
N GLU A 296 -11.52 2.66 -25.90
CA GLU A 296 -10.99 2.42 -27.24
C GLU A 296 -11.10 0.95 -27.65
N ILE A 297 -10.72 0.03 -26.77
CA ILE A 297 -10.85 -1.41 -27.04
C ILE A 297 -12.34 -1.76 -27.21
N GLN A 298 -13.25 -1.21 -26.39
CA GLN A 298 -14.69 -1.53 -26.45
C GLN A 298 -15.34 -1.06 -27.76
N ARG A 299 -14.78 0.01 -28.36
CA ARG A 299 -15.18 0.57 -29.66
C ARG A 299 -14.51 -0.12 -30.86
N ASP A 300 -13.55 -1.01 -30.65
CA ASP A 300 -12.86 -1.71 -31.73
C ASP A 300 -13.85 -2.57 -32.54
N ARG A 301 -13.85 -2.40 -33.87
CA ARG A 301 -14.75 -3.12 -34.79
C ARG A 301 -14.55 -4.63 -34.78
N ARG A 302 -13.41 -5.12 -34.29
CA ARG A 302 -13.11 -6.55 -34.10
C ARG A 302 -13.91 -7.13 -32.92
N ILE A 303 -14.38 -6.31 -31.99
CA ILE A 303 -15.25 -6.71 -30.89
C ILE A 303 -16.69 -6.78 -31.43
N PRO A 304 -17.39 -7.93 -31.29
CA PRO A 304 -18.78 -8.04 -31.74
C PRO A 304 -19.69 -7.02 -31.06
N LYS A 305 -20.68 -6.49 -31.79
CA LYS A 305 -21.69 -5.60 -31.19
C LYS A 305 -22.40 -6.31 -30.04
N GLY A 306 -22.59 -5.62 -28.93
CA GLY A 306 -23.18 -6.18 -27.71
C GLY A 306 -22.22 -7.05 -26.88
N ALA A 307 -21.00 -7.34 -27.34
CA ALA A 307 -20.01 -8.05 -26.56
C ALA A 307 -19.33 -7.12 -25.54
N MET A 308 -19.01 -7.71 -24.40
CA MET A 308 -18.34 -7.08 -23.28
C MET A 308 -16.83 -7.30 -23.36
N ILE A 309 -16.01 -6.34 -22.93
CA ILE A 309 -14.62 -6.63 -22.60
C ILE A 309 -14.49 -7.25 -21.21
N LEU A 310 -13.84 -8.41 -21.16
CA LEU A 310 -13.30 -8.96 -19.93
C LEU A 310 -11.85 -8.49 -19.80
N SER A 311 -11.68 -7.39 -19.07
CA SER A 311 -10.40 -6.70 -18.95
C SER A 311 -9.48 -7.51 -18.06
N ILE A 312 -8.43 -8.12 -18.61
CA ILE A 312 -7.45 -8.91 -17.88
C ILE A 312 -6.36 -8.01 -17.35
N LYS A 313 -6.11 -8.11 -16.05
CA LYS A 313 -4.98 -7.46 -15.36
C LYS A 313 -3.97 -8.50 -14.91
N LEU A 314 -2.70 -8.27 -15.22
CA LEU A 314 -1.60 -9.09 -14.74
C LEU A 314 -0.77 -8.35 -13.72
N ALA A 315 -0.17 -9.09 -12.80
CA ALA A 315 0.78 -8.58 -11.84
C ALA A 315 1.94 -9.57 -11.68
N SER A 316 3.19 -9.12 -11.78
CA SER A 316 4.36 -9.97 -11.57
C SER A 316 5.41 -9.27 -10.72
N ASP A 317 5.89 -9.97 -9.70
CA ASP A 317 7.04 -9.55 -8.91
C ASP A 317 7.72 -10.77 -8.28
N LYS A 318 9.05 -10.79 -8.28
CA LYS A 318 9.84 -11.90 -7.77
C LYS A 318 10.15 -11.70 -6.29
N THR A 319 9.62 -12.58 -5.44
CA THR A 319 9.80 -12.49 -3.98
C THR A 319 10.76 -13.56 -3.42
N HIS A 320 11.47 -13.18 -2.36
CA HIS A 320 12.20 -14.12 -1.51
C HIS A 320 11.25 -14.93 -0.62
N LEU A 321 11.53 -16.23 -0.44
CA LEU A 321 10.78 -17.15 0.43
C LEU A 321 11.38 -17.29 1.84
N THR A 322 12.65 -16.91 2.04
CA THR A 322 13.30 -16.97 3.35
C THR A 322 14.07 -15.69 3.65
N ASN A 323 13.91 -15.14 4.87
CA ASN A 323 14.49 -13.83 5.20
C ASN A 323 15.97 -13.87 5.61
N PHE A 324 16.55 -15.02 6.00
CA PHE A 324 17.91 -15.03 6.59
C PHE A 324 18.75 -16.32 6.39
N SER A 325 18.36 -17.28 5.54
CA SER A 325 19.17 -18.52 5.39
C SER A 325 18.99 -19.34 4.10
N GLY A 326 18.40 -18.81 3.03
CA GLY A 326 18.34 -19.54 1.75
C GLY A 326 18.12 -18.64 0.53
N ASP A 327 18.82 -18.94 -0.57
CA ASP A 327 18.58 -18.36 -1.90
C ASP A 327 17.29 -18.92 -2.55
N LYS A 328 16.21 -19.05 -1.78
CA LYS A 328 14.93 -19.59 -2.27
C LYS A 328 14.00 -18.44 -2.57
N ASN A 329 13.59 -18.37 -3.83
CA ASN A 329 12.72 -17.32 -4.37
C ASN A 329 11.54 -17.98 -5.08
N MET A 330 10.47 -17.22 -5.26
CA MET A 330 9.34 -17.58 -6.10
C MET A 330 9.04 -16.41 -7.02
N TRP A 331 8.69 -16.71 -8.26
CA TRP A 331 8.30 -15.72 -9.24
C TRP A 331 6.83 -15.96 -9.64
N PRO A 332 5.88 -15.43 -8.86
CA PRO A 332 4.47 -15.49 -9.17
C PRO A 332 4.09 -14.54 -10.33
N VAL A 333 3.08 -14.96 -11.09
CA VAL A 333 2.26 -14.09 -11.94
C VAL A 333 0.83 -14.22 -11.42
N TYR A 334 0.22 -13.10 -11.06
CA TYR A 334 -1.17 -13.00 -10.62
C TYR A 334 -2.05 -12.48 -11.74
N ILE A 335 -3.32 -12.85 -11.67
CA ILE A 335 -4.37 -12.37 -12.58
C ILE A 335 -5.56 -11.82 -11.78
N SER A 336 -6.11 -10.72 -12.28
CA SER A 336 -7.38 -10.14 -11.88
C SER A 336 -8.14 -9.66 -13.11
N ILE A 337 -9.32 -9.07 -12.91
CA ILE A 337 -10.08 -8.40 -13.96
C ILE A 337 -10.36 -6.93 -13.62
N GLY A 338 -10.19 -6.05 -14.61
CA GLY A 338 -10.42 -4.61 -14.47
C GLY A 338 -11.88 -4.22 -14.27
N ASN A 339 -12.79 -5.14 -14.57
CA ASN A 339 -14.22 -5.00 -14.34
C ASN A 339 -14.59 -4.93 -12.85
N ILE A 340 -13.81 -5.54 -11.95
CA ILE A 340 -14.09 -5.46 -10.50
C ILE A 340 -13.61 -4.11 -9.97
N HIS A 341 -14.48 -3.32 -9.34
CA HIS A 341 -14.14 -2.01 -8.77
C HIS A 341 -12.89 -2.06 -7.89
N LYS A 342 -11.99 -1.08 -8.04
CA LYS A 342 -10.68 -1.06 -7.38
C LYS A 342 -10.76 -1.18 -5.85
N GLY A 343 -11.78 -0.58 -5.23
CA GLY A 343 -12.02 -0.65 -3.78
C GLY A 343 -12.32 -2.06 -3.27
N THR A 344 -12.86 -2.94 -4.12
CA THR A 344 -13.06 -4.37 -3.82
C THR A 344 -11.85 -5.19 -4.29
N ARG A 345 -11.33 -4.90 -5.49
CA ARG A 345 -10.22 -5.60 -6.13
C ARG A 345 -8.92 -5.54 -5.31
N ASN A 346 -8.62 -4.39 -4.72
CA ASN A 346 -7.38 -4.16 -3.98
C ASN A 346 -7.42 -4.64 -2.52
N LYS A 347 -8.52 -5.24 -2.07
CA LYS A 347 -8.61 -5.86 -0.73
C LYS A 347 -8.19 -7.34 -0.85
N PRO A 348 -7.01 -7.76 -0.34
CA PRO A 348 -6.56 -9.16 -0.47
C PRO A 348 -7.57 -10.17 0.08
N SER A 349 -8.28 -9.76 1.13
CA SER A 349 -9.33 -10.55 1.78
C SER A 349 -10.61 -10.72 0.96
N ARG A 350 -10.78 -9.98 -0.14
CA ARG A 350 -11.86 -10.18 -1.14
C ARG A 350 -11.45 -11.16 -2.24
N ARG A 351 -10.17 -11.56 -2.32
CA ARG A 351 -9.66 -12.60 -3.23
C ARG A 351 -9.97 -12.35 -4.71
N ALA A 352 -10.01 -11.08 -5.10
CA ALA A 352 -10.16 -10.68 -6.50
C ALA A 352 -8.89 -10.88 -7.35
N TRP A 353 -7.83 -11.43 -6.74
CA TRP A 353 -6.57 -11.81 -7.39
C TRP A 353 -6.29 -13.27 -7.09
N ILE A 354 -5.93 -14.03 -8.13
CA ILE A 354 -5.50 -15.43 -8.02
C ILE A 354 -4.14 -15.63 -8.68
N LEU A 355 -3.43 -16.69 -8.28
CA LEU A 355 -2.16 -17.04 -8.91
C LEU A 355 -2.43 -17.67 -10.28
N LEU A 356 -1.92 -17.04 -11.34
CA LEU A 356 -2.00 -17.51 -12.73
C LEU A 356 -0.85 -18.47 -13.06
N ALA A 357 0.37 -18.10 -12.68
CA ALA A 357 1.55 -18.89 -12.97
C ALA A 357 2.63 -18.77 -11.89
N LYS A 358 3.46 -19.81 -11.81
CA LYS A 358 4.72 -19.79 -11.07
C LYS A 358 5.86 -20.02 -12.06
N LEU A 359 6.62 -18.95 -12.33
CA LEU A 359 7.72 -19.00 -13.29
C LEU A 359 8.96 -19.67 -12.69
N PRO A 360 9.75 -20.39 -13.50
CA PRO A 360 10.99 -21.01 -13.06
C PRO A 360 12.11 -19.97 -12.83
N THR A 361 12.90 -20.18 -11.78
CA THR A 361 14.06 -19.33 -11.42
C THR A 361 15.37 -20.12 -11.35
N PRO A 362 15.81 -20.75 -12.46
CA PRO A 362 17.08 -21.49 -12.49
C PRO A 362 18.28 -20.58 -12.23
N LYS A 363 19.33 -21.15 -11.64
CA LYS A 363 20.61 -20.45 -11.45
C LYS A 363 21.57 -20.58 -12.65
N PHE A 364 21.28 -21.47 -13.61
CA PHE A 364 22.14 -21.80 -14.76
C PHE A 364 23.61 -22.10 -14.39
N ALA A 365 23.87 -22.68 -13.21
CA ALA A 365 25.22 -22.88 -12.70
C ALA A 365 26.03 -23.89 -13.54
N ALA A 366 25.38 -24.96 -14.01
CA ALA A 366 26.01 -25.96 -14.86
C ALA A 366 26.37 -25.40 -16.24
N PHE A 367 25.48 -24.60 -16.83
CA PHE A 367 25.75 -23.88 -18.08
C PHE A 367 26.95 -22.93 -17.90
N LYS A 368 26.94 -22.08 -16.85
CA LYS A 368 28.03 -21.15 -16.55
C LYS A 368 29.38 -21.86 -16.39
N ALA A 369 29.39 -23.04 -15.79
CA ALA A 369 30.61 -23.83 -15.59
C ALA A 369 31.18 -24.42 -16.89
N ARG A 370 30.31 -24.74 -17.87
CA ARG A 370 30.71 -25.30 -19.17
C ARG A 370 31.00 -24.26 -20.24
N LEU A 371 30.45 -23.05 -20.10
CA LEU A 371 30.62 -21.99 -21.09
C LEU A 371 32.10 -21.66 -21.26
N ASP A 372 32.64 -21.82 -22.47
CA ASP A 372 34.00 -21.40 -22.80
C ASP A 372 33.97 -19.99 -23.38
N ALA A 373 34.15 -19.00 -22.51
CA ALA A 373 33.89 -17.60 -22.81
C ALA A 373 34.69 -16.67 -21.89
N THR A 374 34.70 -15.38 -22.25
CA THR A 374 35.28 -14.31 -21.43
C THR A 374 34.62 -14.23 -20.05
N LYS A 375 35.33 -13.65 -19.07
CA LYS A 375 34.78 -13.45 -17.71
C LYS A 375 33.48 -12.63 -17.73
N ALA A 376 33.46 -11.55 -18.52
CA ALA A 376 32.29 -10.68 -18.64
C ALA A 376 31.06 -11.43 -19.19
N GLU A 377 31.27 -12.27 -20.20
CA GLU A 377 30.22 -13.11 -20.78
C GLU A 377 29.71 -14.15 -19.77
N LYS A 378 30.60 -14.88 -19.11
CA LYS A 378 30.25 -15.85 -18.04
C LYS A 378 29.44 -15.24 -16.91
N GLU A 379 29.67 -13.97 -16.59
CA GLU A 379 28.96 -13.26 -15.52
C GLU A 379 27.57 -12.76 -15.96
N ARG A 380 27.42 -12.29 -17.21
CA ARG A 380 26.15 -11.74 -17.71
C ARG A 380 25.19 -12.79 -18.28
N MET A 381 25.71 -13.89 -18.84
CA MET A 381 24.89 -14.87 -19.56
C MET A 381 23.75 -15.49 -18.73
N PRO A 382 23.92 -15.86 -17.45
CA PRO A 382 22.80 -16.38 -16.65
C PRO A 382 21.60 -15.41 -16.55
N GLY A 383 21.87 -14.10 -16.49
CA GLY A 383 20.83 -13.08 -16.47
C GLY A 383 20.10 -12.99 -17.82
N ILE A 384 20.84 -13.05 -18.93
CA ILE A 384 20.27 -13.05 -20.29
C ILE A 384 19.38 -14.27 -20.50
N LEU A 385 19.87 -15.46 -20.12
CA LEU A 385 19.12 -16.72 -20.22
C LEU A 385 17.86 -16.70 -19.36
N GLN A 386 17.91 -16.13 -18.16
CA GLN A 386 16.73 -15.96 -17.30
C GLN A 386 15.69 -15.04 -17.94
N LYS A 387 16.10 -13.95 -18.59
CA LYS A 387 15.19 -13.05 -19.33
C LYS A 387 14.55 -13.78 -20.52
N ARG A 388 15.34 -14.50 -21.33
CA ARG A 388 14.81 -15.30 -22.45
C ARG A 388 13.83 -16.38 -21.98
N LEU A 389 14.16 -17.10 -20.90
CA LEU A 389 13.28 -18.09 -20.30
C LEU A 389 11.96 -17.48 -19.79
N PHE A 390 12.01 -16.27 -19.22
CA PHE A 390 10.80 -15.54 -18.85
C PHE A 390 9.87 -15.34 -20.05
N HIS A 391 10.40 -14.87 -21.19
CA HIS A 391 9.56 -14.69 -22.38
C HIS A 391 9.06 -16.01 -22.97
N GLN A 392 9.89 -17.07 -22.98
CA GLN A 392 9.42 -18.40 -23.41
C GLN A 392 8.26 -18.90 -22.54
N CYS A 393 8.35 -18.71 -21.22
CA CYS A 393 7.28 -19.12 -20.30
C CYS A 393 6.01 -18.27 -20.50
N MET A 394 6.17 -16.94 -20.55
CA MET A 394 5.03 -16.03 -20.72
C MET A 394 4.40 -16.12 -22.10
N GLU A 395 5.12 -16.52 -23.14
CA GLU A 395 4.54 -16.79 -24.45
C GLU A 395 3.52 -17.95 -24.38
N ILE A 396 3.81 -19.00 -23.61
CA ILE A 396 2.87 -20.10 -23.36
C ILE A 396 1.64 -19.60 -22.59
N VAL A 397 1.87 -18.84 -21.50
CA VAL A 397 0.79 -18.33 -20.63
C VAL A 397 -0.13 -17.35 -21.38
N LEU A 398 0.43 -16.48 -22.22
CA LEU A 398 -0.31 -15.44 -22.94
C LEU A 398 -0.90 -15.93 -24.26
N ALA A 399 -0.57 -17.15 -24.73
CA ALA A 399 -1.04 -17.67 -26.02
C ALA A 399 -2.57 -17.57 -26.20
N PRO A 400 -3.42 -17.88 -25.19
CA PRO A 400 -4.87 -17.74 -25.34
C PRO A 400 -5.35 -16.29 -25.58
N LEU A 401 -4.57 -15.29 -25.18
CA LEU A 401 -4.93 -13.86 -25.28
C LEU A 401 -4.49 -13.21 -26.59
N LYS A 402 -3.78 -13.93 -27.47
CA LYS A 402 -3.34 -13.42 -28.79
C LYS A 402 -4.51 -13.30 -29.79
N THR A 403 -5.69 -13.84 -29.46
CA THR A 403 -6.88 -13.75 -30.32
C THR A 403 -8.01 -13.03 -29.61
N LEU A 404 -8.70 -12.11 -30.31
CA LEU A 404 -9.93 -11.48 -29.84
C LEU A 404 -11.14 -12.40 -30.05
N LYS A 405 -11.13 -13.57 -29.40
CA LYS A 405 -12.19 -14.56 -29.52
C LYS A 405 -13.27 -14.31 -28.48
N ALA A 406 -14.50 -14.05 -28.94
CA ALA A 406 -15.67 -13.98 -28.07
C ALA A 406 -15.97 -15.35 -27.44
N THR A 407 -16.36 -15.34 -26.17
CA THR A 407 -16.75 -16.52 -25.40
C THR A 407 -17.93 -16.18 -24.48
N HIS A 408 -18.55 -17.19 -23.88
CA HIS A 408 -19.63 -16.99 -22.92
C HIS A 408 -19.09 -17.07 -21.49
N ALA A 409 -19.60 -16.20 -20.63
CA ALA A 409 -19.36 -16.22 -19.19
C ALA A 409 -20.64 -15.83 -18.45
N VAL A 410 -20.91 -16.46 -17.30
CA VAL A 410 -22.03 -16.08 -16.43
C VAL A 410 -21.55 -14.97 -15.52
N ASP A 411 -22.30 -13.88 -15.43
CA ASP A 411 -21.97 -12.77 -14.54
C ASP A 411 -22.35 -13.06 -13.07
N PRO A 412 -21.92 -12.22 -12.11
CA PRO A 412 -22.22 -12.41 -10.69
C PRO A 412 -23.72 -12.50 -10.36
N SER A 413 -24.59 -11.89 -11.18
CA SER A 413 -26.06 -11.92 -11.03
C SER A 413 -26.71 -13.14 -11.68
N GLY A 414 -25.92 -13.98 -12.38
CA GLY A 414 -26.36 -15.22 -13.01
C GLY A 414 -26.81 -15.10 -14.47
N TYR A 415 -26.52 -13.97 -15.14
CA TYR A 415 -26.85 -13.77 -16.56
C TYR A 415 -25.70 -14.20 -17.47
N ASP A 416 -26.05 -14.82 -18.60
CA ASP A 416 -25.08 -15.16 -19.63
C ASP A 416 -24.61 -13.90 -20.38
N ARG A 417 -23.31 -13.73 -20.52
CA ARG A 417 -22.67 -12.61 -21.22
C ARG A 417 -21.77 -13.12 -22.34
N VAL A 418 -21.78 -12.42 -23.48
CA VAL A 418 -20.75 -12.59 -24.50
C VAL A 418 -19.58 -11.68 -24.11
N VAL A 419 -18.44 -12.27 -23.80
CA VAL A 419 -17.25 -11.58 -23.32
C VAL A 419 -16.07 -11.79 -24.27
N VAL A 420 -15.23 -10.77 -24.43
CA VAL A 420 -13.96 -10.82 -25.15
C VAL A 420 -12.84 -10.54 -24.15
N PRO A 421 -12.02 -11.54 -23.78
CA PRO A 421 -10.89 -11.33 -22.87
C PRO A 421 -9.77 -10.54 -23.54
N VAL A 422 -9.33 -9.45 -22.91
CA VAL A 422 -8.25 -8.59 -23.45
C VAL A 422 -7.32 -8.18 -22.31
N LEU A 423 -6.01 -8.29 -22.53
CA LEU A 423 -5.03 -7.74 -21.57
C LEU A 423 -5.08 -6.21 -21.60
N THR A 424 -5.45 -5.58 -20.49
CA THR A 424 -5.58 -4.11 -20.39
C THR A 424 -4.53 -3.50 -19.48
N SER A 425 -4.05 -4.21 -18.45
CA SER A 425 -2.99 -3.70 -17.58
C SER A 425 -1.99 -4.76 -17.16
N TRP A 426 -0.72 -4.37 -17.01
CA TRP A 426 0.32 -5.18 -16.37
C TRP A 426 1.05 -4.36 -15.31
N LEU A 427 0.88 -4.78 -14.05
CA LEU A 427 1.41 -4.14 -12.86
C LEU A 427 2.77 -4.77 -12.53
N ALA A 428 3.83 -3.97 -12.59
CA ALA A 428 5.17 -4.41 -12.25
C ALA A 428 6.06 -3.24 -11.84
N ASP A 429 7.17 -3.52 -11.17
CA ASP A 429 8.18 -2.50 -10.91
C ASP A 429 8.98 -2.19 -12.20
N LEU A 430 9.76 -1.10 -12.22
CA LEU A 430 10.47 -0.69 -13.44
C LEU A 430 11.40 -1.77 -14.00
N GLU A 431 12.09 -2.54 -13.15
CA GLU A 431 13.02 -3.56 -13.65
C GLU A 431 12.27 -4.68 -14.36
N GLU A 432 11.13 -5.09 -13.79
CA GLU A 432 10.23 -6.08 -14.38
C GLU A 432 9.51 -5.53 -15.63
N LEU A 433 9.09 -4.26 -15.66
CA LEU A 433 8.51 -3.63 -16.86
C LEU A 433 9.49 -3.66 -18.04
N LEU A 434 10.76 -3.30 -17.79
CA LEU A 434 11.80 -3.37 -18.82
C LEU A 434 12.08 -4.81 -19.25
N LEU A 435 12.00 -5.78 -18.33
CA LEU A 435 12.06 -7.21 -18.67
C LEU A 435 10.90 -7.60 -19.60
N VAL A 436 9.66 -7.30 -19.24
CA VAL A 436 8.47 -7.68 -20.04
C VAL A 436 8.52 -7.05 -21.43
N LEU A 437 8.98 -5.80 -21.54
CA LEU A 437 9.13 -5.12 -22.84
C LEU A 437 10.36 -5.57 -23.64
N GLY A 438 11.29 -6.33 -23.04
CA GLY A 438 12.54 -6.72 -23.68
C GLY A 438 13.55 -5.57 -23.81
N LEU A 439 13.42 -4.51 -23.01
CA LEU A 439 14.24 -3.30 -23.06
C LEU A 439 15.48 -3.37 -22.15
N GLY A 440 16.54 -2.68 -22.58
CA GLY A 440 17.77 -2.51 -21.81
C GLY A 440 17.53 -1.70 -20.53
N ALA A 441 18.43 -1.88 -19.56
CA ALA A 441 18.41 -1.04 -18.37
C ALA A 441 18.59 0.44 -18.75
N LYS A 442 17.92 1.34 -18.02
CA LYS A 442 17.97 2.81 -18.21
C LYS A 442 17.29 3.35 -19.47
N GLN A 443 16.44 2.56 -20.12
CA GLN A 443 15.50 3.06 -21.13
C GLN A 443 14.21 3.50 -20.46
N CYS A 444 13.47 4.42 -21.09
CA CYS A 444 12.08 4.67 -20.72
C CYS A 444 11.17 3.60 -21.35
N PRO A 445 10.27 2.94 -20.58
CA PRO A 445 9.30 1.99 -21.11
C PRO A 445 8.15 2.66 -21.89
N LYS A 446 7.95 3.98 -21.71
CA LYS A 446 6.80 4.73 -22.24
C LYS A 446 7.14 5.64 -23.43
N CYS A 447 8.38 6.10 -23.52
CA CYS A 447 8.83 6.97 -24.61
C CYS A 447 10.20 6.55 -25.15
N MET A 448 10.63 7.21 -26.21
CA MET A 448 11.89 6.92 -26.89
C MET A 448 13.14 7.47 -26.17
N ALA A 449 12.99 8.10 -25.00
CA ALA A 449 14.12 8.57 -24.20
C ALA A 449 15.04 7.42 -23.74
N GLY A 450 16.32 7.54 -24.08
CA GLY A 450 17.42 6.75 -23.56
C GLY A 450 18.08 7.41 -22.36
N PHE A 451 19.20 6.85 -21.90
CA PHE A 451 19.85 7.25 -20.65
C PHE A 451 20.24 8.75 -20.60
N ASP A 452 20.73 9.30 -21.72
CA ASP A 452 21.21 10.68 -21.79
C ASP A 452 20.09 11.72 -21.92
N GLU A 453 18.86 11.25 -22.03
CA GLU A 453 17.66 12.06 -22.14
C GLU A 453 16.79 12.09 -20.87
N LEU A 454 17.07 11.21 -19.90
CA LEU A 454 16.21 11.03 -18.71
C LEU A 454 16.07 12.27 -17.81
N ASP A 455 16.93 13.28 -17.94
CA ASP A 455 16.83 14.55 -17.20
C ASP A 455 16.51 15.77 -18.08
N LYS A 456 16.08 15.55 -19.32
CA LYS A 456 15.62 16.60 -20.24
C LYS A 456 14.10 16.74 -20.17
N HIS A 457 13.59 17.20 -19.03
CA HIS A 457 12.14 17.31 -18.78
C HIS A 457 11.41 18.24 -19.76
N ASP A 458 12.06 19.30 -20.22
CA ASP A 458 11.48 20.25 -21.18
C ASP A 458 11.32 19.66 -22.60
N HIS A 459 11.80 18.44 -22.85
CA HIS A 459 11.72 17.79 -24.15
C HIS A 459 10.62 16.72 -24.16
N VAL A 460 9.70 16.85 -25.10
CA VAL A 460 8.66 15.83 -25.36
C VAL A 460 9.25 14.78 -26.30
N TYR A 461 9.35 13.55 -25.83
CA TYR A 461 9.81 12.40 -26.60
C TYR A 461 8.66 11.67 -27.26
N ASP A 462 8.90 11.09 -28.44
CA ASP A 462 7.94 10.22 -29.09
C ASP A 462 7.53 9.05 -28.19
N THR A 463 6.26 8.69 -28.27
CA THR A 463 5.70 7.55 -27.51
C THR A 463 6.32 6.25 -28.01
N ARG A 464 6.71 5.38 -27.08
CA ARG A 464 7.19 4.04 -27.40
C ARG A 464 5.99 3.13 -27.62
N THR A 465 6.06 2.29 -28.66
CA THR A 465 5.01 1.36 -29.03
C THR A 465 5.56 -0.06 -29.13
N ALA A 466 4.67 -1.06 -29.07
CA ALA A 466 5.00 -2.44 -29.39
C ALA A 466 5.76 -2.55 -30.73
N ASP A 467 5.28 -1.85 -31.75
CA ASP A 467 5.87 -1.84 -33.09
C ASP A 467 7.27 -1.23 -33.12
N SER A 468 7.53 -0.14 -32.37
CA SER A 468 8.85 0.47 -32.36
C SER A 468 9.91 -0.45 -31.75
N ILE A 469 9.55 -1.23 -30.71
CA ILE A 469 10.43 -2.25 -30.13
C ILE A 469 10.67 -3.39 -31.13
N LEU A 470 9.62 -3.88 -31.81
CA LEU A 470 9.76 -4.93 -32.82
C LEU A 470 10.62 -4.48 -34.00
N GLN A 471 10.52 -3.22 -34.43
CA GLN A 471 11.39 -2.64 -35.46
C GLN A 471 12.87 -2.64 -35.02
N GLN A 472 13.16 -2.28 -33.77
CA GLN A 472 14.52 -2.36 -33.23
C GLN A 472 15.04 -3.81 -33.25
N ILE A 473 14.22 -4.78 -32.83
CA ILE A 473 14.58 -6.21 -32.89
C ILE A 473 14.87 -6.65 -34.34
N ARG A 474 14.02 -6.28 -35.30
CA ARG A 474 14.22 -6.59 -36.73
C ARG A 474 15.52 -6.00 -37.26
N SER A 475 15.85 -4.75 -36.91
CA SER A 475 17.10 -4.13 -37.34
C SER A 475 18.34 -4.90 -36.87
N VAL A 476 18.32 -5.47 -35.66
CA VAL A 476 19.43 -6.30 -35.16
C VAL A 476 19.52 -7.63 -35.90
N ARG A 477 18.38 -8.23 -36.30
CA ARG A 477 18.35 -9.45 -37.13
C ARG A 477 18.93 -9.20 -38.52
N GLU A 478 18.69 -8.02 -39.10
CA GLU A 478 19.21 -7.66 -40.43
C GLU A 478 20.73 -7.37 -40.40
N GLU A 479 21.26 -6.91 -39.26
CA GLU A 479 22.69 -6.64 -39.08
C GLU A 479 23.55 -7.92 -38.89
N LEU A 480 22.93 -9.05 -38.53
CA LEU A 480 23.64 -10.27 -38.11
C LEU A 480 23.18 -11.50 -38.90
N GLU A 481 24.12 -12.24 -39.49
CA GLU A 481 23.86 -13.53 -40.12
C GLU A 481 24.08 -14.66 -39.10
N GLU A 482 23.00 -15.36 -38.70
CA GLU A 482 22.98 -16.47 -37.73
C GLU A 482 23.83 -16.25 -36.45
N PRO A 483 23.59 -15.17 -35.69
CA PRO A 483 24.43 -14.85 -34.53
C PRO A 483 24.23 -15.83 -33.37
N ASP A 484 25.31 -16.09 -32.62
CA ASP A 484 25.17 -16.69 -31.29
C ASP A 484 24.47 -15.73 -30.31
N ILE A 485 24.02 -16.25 -29.15
CA ILE A 485 23.29 -15.47 -28.14
C ILE A 485 24.08 -14.23 -27.70
N TRP A 486 25.41 -14.33 -27.57
CA TRP A 486 26.25 -13.23 -27.10
C TRP A 486 26.43 -12.16 -28.17
N GLN A 487 26.66 -12.56 -29.42
CA GLN A 487 26.74 -11.67 -30.58
C GLN A 487 25.45 -10.87 -30.73
N TRP A 488 24.29 -11.54 -30.68
CA TRP A 488 22.99 -10.89 -30.66
C TRP A 488 22.90 -9.83 -29.57
N CYS A 489 23.23 -10.21 -28.32
CA CYS A 489 23.10 -9.30 -27.18
C CYS A 489 23.96 -8.04 -27.33
N ARG A 490 25.18 -8.16 -27.87
CA ARG A 490 26.06 -7.00 -28.06
C ARG A 490 25.48 -5.98 -29.04
N SER A 491 24.93 -6.43 -30.17
CA SER A 491 24.28 -5.54 -31.13
C SER A 491 22.96 -4.98 -30.56
N ALA A 492 22.17 -5.81 -29.88
CA ALA A 492 20.91 -5.41 -29.25
C ALA A 492 21.08 -4.30 -28.21
N TRP A 493 22.15 -4.33 -27.40
CA TRP A 493 22.41 -3.28 -26.41
C TRP A 493 22.64 -1.90 -27.04
N GLY A 494 23.27 -1.85 -28.22
CA GLY A 494 23.47 -0.60 -28.97
C GLY A 494 22.15 0.04 -29.43
N LYS A 495 21.08 -0.75 -29.55
CA LYS A 495 19.72 -0.29 -29.90
C LYS A 495 18.83 -0.09 -28.67
N GLY A 496 19.37 -0.21 -27.46
CA GLY A 496 18.62 -0.07 -26.20
C GLY A 496 17.79 -1.30 -25.80
N LEU A 497 18.02 -2.48 -26.41
CA LEU A 497 17.32 -3.72 -26.08
C LEU A 497 18.02 -4.51 -24.98
N SER A 498 17.31 -5.46 -24.35
CA SER A 498 17.82 -6.28 -23.23
C SER A 498 18.67 -7.49 -23.63
N GLY A 499 18.65 -7.87 -24.92
CA GLY A 499 19.19 -9.13 -25.43
C GLY A 499 18.16 -10.24 -25.65
N VAL A 500 16.88 -9.97 -25.37
CA VAL A 500 15.74 -10.82 -25.72
C VAL A 500 15.45 -10.66 -27.22
N GLU A 501 15.31 -11.79 -27.91
CA GLU A 501 15.08 -11.84 -29.36
C GLU A 501 13.62 -12.12 -29.73
N ARG A 502 12.93 -12.93 -28.91
CA ARG A 502 11.50 -13.26 -29.06
C ARG A 502 10.77 -12.78 -27.82
N VAL A 503 9.91 -11.78 -27.98
CA VAL A 503 9.16 -11.18 -26.88
C VAL A 503 7.80 -11.87 -26.73
N CYS A 504 7.42 -12.19 -25.50
CA CYS A 504 6.21 -12.99 -25.21
C CYS A 504 4.89 -12.36 -25.66
N TRP A 505 4.86 -11.03 -25.75
CA TRP A 505 3.67 -10.25 -26.10
C TRP A 505 3.49 -10.03 -27.62
N GLU A 506 4.44 -10.50 -28.45
CA GLU A 506 4.30 -10.42 -29.91
C GLU A 506 3.01 -11.14 -30.36
N GLY A 507 2.14 -10.41 -31.08
CA GLY A 507 0.85 -10.89 -31.55
C GLY A 507 -0.34 -10.65 -30.61
N LEU A 508 -0.15 -9.98 -29.46
CA LEU A 508 -1.30 -9.51 -28.67
C LEU A 508 -2.08 -8.42 -29.45
N PRO A 509 -3.41 -8.37 -29.29
CA PRO A 509 -4.27 -7.42 -30.03
C PRO A 509 -4.25 -5.99 -29.47
N VAL A 510 -3.28 -5.65 -28.62
CA VAL A 510 -3.13 -4.39 -27.88
C VAL A 510 -1.67 -3.94 -27.92
N ASP A 511 -1.44 -2.63 -27.82
CA ASP A 511 -0.08 -2.11 -27.65
C ASP A 511 0.40 -2.36 -26.21
N ILE A 512 1.39 -3.25 -26.06
CA ILE A 512 1.94 -3.61 -24.77
C ILE A 512 2.51 -2.41 -23.99
N CYS A 513 3.01 -1.37 -24.66
CA CYS A 513 3.58 -0.18 -23.98
C CYS A 513 2.49 0.68 -23.31
N ARG A 514 1.26 0.65 -23.83
CA ARG A 514 0.08 1.26 -23.19
C ARG A 514 -0.45 0.42 -22.03
N VAL A 515 -0.41 -0.92 -22.16
CA VAL A 515 -0.80 -1.88 -21.12
C VAL A 515 0.09 -1.82 -19.87
N MET A 516 1.39 -1.56 -20.04
CA MET A 516 2.30 -1.40 -18.90
C MET A 516 1.91 -0.16 -18.08
N CYS A 517 1.81 -0.28 -16.76
CA CYS A 517 1.45 0.86 -15.90
C CYS A 517 2.65 1.36 -15.08
N VAL A 518 2.84 2.68 -14.98
CA VAL A 518 3.85 3.26 -14.08
C VAL A 518 3.40 3.15 -12.63
N ASP A 519 4.08 2.31 -11.87
CA ASP A 519 3.72 1.95 -10.50
C ASP A 519 3.84 3.10 -9.48
N ALA A 520 2.79 3.32 -8.70
CA ALA A 520 2.76 4.32 -7.63
C ALA A 520 3.73 4.00 -6.46
N LEU A 521 3.83 2.73 -6.04
CA LEU A 521 4.65 2.36 -4.88
C LEU A 521 6.15 2.57 -5.12
N HIS A 522 6.67 1.97 -6.19
CA HIS A 522 8.07 2.00 -6.57
C HIS A 522 8.45 3.25 -7.35
N GLY A 523 7.49 3.84 -8.09
CA GLY A 523 7.68 5.02 -8.94
C GLY A 523 7.48 6.35 -8.22
N LEU A 524 6.52 6.47 -7.29
CA LEU A 524 6.37 7.66 -6.44
C LEU A 524 7.04 7.46 -5.09
N HIS A 525 6.50 6.58 -4.25
CA HIS A 525 6.81 6.58 -2.83
C HIS A 525 8.25 6.16 -2.51
N LYS A 526 8.68 5.07 -3.14
CA LYS A 526 10.05 4.56 -2.99
C LYS A 526 11.06 5.46 -3.69
N MET A 527 10.70 6.07 -4.83
CA MET A 527 11.56 7.05 -5.51
C MET A 527 11.80 8.27 -4.62
N PHE A 528 10.75 8.81 -4.02
CA PHE A 528 10.83 9.91 -3.05
C PHE A 528 11.75 9.55 -1.87
N ALA A 529 11.56 8.37 -1.29
CA ALA A 529 12.35 7.88 -0.16
C ALA A 529 13.83 7.60 -0.50
N ASP A 530 14.10 6.97 -1.65
CA ASP A 530 15.45 6.56 -2.09
C ASP A 530 16.30 7.74 -2.58
N HIS A 531 15.64 8.81 -3.05
CA HIS A 531 16.31 9.95 -3.65
C HIS A 531 16.08 11.25 -2.88
N ILE A 532 14.85 11.76 -2.87
CA ILE A 532 14.53 13.09 -2.34
C ILE A 532 14.84 13.18 -0.84
N VAL A 533 14.40 12.19 -0.05
CA VAL A 533 14.72 12.15 1.40
C VAL A 533 16.23 12.09 1.64
N LYS A 534 16.99 11.39 0.80
CA LYS A 534 18.45 11.34 0.94
C LYS A 534 19.11 12.67 0.58
N TRP A 535 18.62 13.38 -0.44
CA TRP A 535 19.13 14.71 -0.78
C TRP A 535 18.79 15.74 0.31
N ILE A 536 17.58 15.67 0.90
CA ILE A 536 17.21 16.49 2.06
C ILE A 536 18.13 16.20 3.24
N SER A 537 18.31 14.92 3.57
CA SER A 537 19.20 14.47 4.65
C SER A 537 20.64 14.91 4.45
N ASN A 538 21.13 14.96 3.21
CA ASN A 538 22.47 15.46 2.90
C ASN A 538 22.54 17.00 2.92
N THR A 539 21.41 17.69 2.75
CA THR A 539 21.32 19.16 2.81
C THR A 539 21.37 19.67 4.24
N ILE A 540 20.55 19.11 5.15
CA ILE A 540 20.44 19.58 6.54
C ILE A 540 21.14 18.69 7.56
N THR A 541 21.79 17.60 7.14
CA THR A 541 22.38 16.51 7.94
C THR A 541 21.37 15.48 8.50
N GLU A 542 21.82 14.22 8.65
CA GLU A 542 21.02 13.13 9.23
C GLU A 542 20.56 13.45 10.67
N ASN A 543 21.44 14.05 11.48
CA ASN A 543 21.14 14.37 12.88
C ASN A 543 20.05 15.43 13.03
N GLU A 544 20.11 16.52 12.27
CA GLU A 544 19.07 17.56 12.32
C GLU A 544 17.73 17.04 11.79
N LEU A 545 17.76 16.24 10.70
CA LEU A 545 16.56 15.61 10.18
C LEU A 545 15.89 14.71 11.22
N ASP A 546 16.66 13.86 11.91
CA ASP A 546 16.15 12.98 12.95
C ASP A 546 15.54 13.77 14.11
N LEU A 547 16.20 14.82 14.61
CA LEU A 547 15.68 15.66 15.69
C LEU A 547 14.33 16.31 15.30
N ARG A 548 14.21 16.78 14.05
CA ARG A 548 12.97 17.38 13.53
C ARG A 548 11.82 16.37 13.41
N PHE A 549 12.13 15.12 13.05
CA PHE A 549 11.15 14.03 13.02
C PHE A 549 10.73 13.60 14.43
N ILE A 550 11.68 13.50 15.37
CA ILE A 550 11.41 13.19 16.79
C ILE A 550 10.49 14.23 17.42
N ALA A 551 10.61 15.50 17.03
CA ALA A 551 9.76 16.59 17.50
C ALA A 551 8.32 16.53 16.93
N GLN A 552 8.05 15.77 15.87
CA GLN A 552 6.71 15.68 15.29
C GLN A 552 5.74 14.99 16.25
N PRO A 553 4.54 15.55 16.47
CA PRO A 553 3.59 15.00 17.44
C PRO A 553 3.02 13.66 16.98
N HIS A 554 2.79 12.76 17.95
CA HIS A 554 2.21 11.46 17.67
C HIS A 554 0.73 11.53 17.27
N ARG A 555 0.42 11.01 16.09
CA ARG A 555 -0.94 10.92 15.56
C ARG A 555 -1.35 9.46 15.44
N ILE A 556 -2.55 9.13 15.93
CA ILE A 556 -3.11 7.78 15.79
C ILE A 556 -3.31 7.47 14.31
N GLY A 557 -2.92 6.26 13.90
CA GLY A 557 -3.01 5.83 12.51
C GLY A 557 -1.78 6.16 11.66
N PHE A 558 -0.85 6.96 12.18
CA PHE A 558 0.40 7.31 11.50
C PHE A 558 1.60 6.63 12.19
N ARG A 559 2.62 6.30 11.41
CA ARG A 559 3.92 5.90 11.95
C ARG A 559 4.49 7.04 12.78
N ASN A 560 5.09 6.66 13.90
CA ASN A 560 5.80 7.56 14.77
C ASN A 560 7.31 7.34 14.62
N PHE A 561 8.06 8.41 14.36
CA PHE A 561 9.51 8.38 14.17
C PHE A 561 10.24 8.81 15.46
N ALA A 562 9.95 8.11 16.56
CA ALA A 562 10.46 8.45 17.90
C ALA A 562 11.99 8.33 18.04
N GLU A 563 12.65 7.62 17.12
CA GLU A 563 14.11 7.47 17.04
C GLU A 563 14.69 8.10 15.75
N GLY A 564 13.94 9.01 15.12
CA GLY A 564 14.30 9.58 13.82
C GLY A 564 14.05 8.62 12.65
N VAL A 565 14.66 8.92 11.50
CA VAL A 565 14.44 8.26 10.21
C VAL A 565 15.72 7.72 9.57
N SER A 566 16.90 8.14 10.06
CA SER A 566 18.22 7.75 9.52
C SER A 566 18.53 6.26 9.70
N HIS A 567 18.07 5.63 10.78
CA HIS A 567 18.34 4.23 11.10
C HIS A 567 17.51 3.23 10.26
N LEU A 568 16.49 3.71 9.55
CA LEU A 568 15.59 2.89 8.73
C LEU A 568 16.30 2.40 7.46
N LYS A 569 16.82 1.17 7.49
CA LYS A 569 17.53 0.55 6.35
C LYS A 569 16.60 -0.04 5.29
N GLN A 570 15.43 -0.52 5.69
CA GLN A 570 14.37 -1.03 4.83
C GLN A 570 13.06 -0.42 5.32
N ARG A 571 12.40 0.35 4.47
CA ARG A 571 11.14 1.03 4.79
C ARG A 571 10.00 0.31 4.10
N SER A 572 8.91 0.10 4.83
CA SER A 572 7.63 -0.35 4.27
C SER A 572 6.96 0.77 3.45
N GLY A 573 6.04 0.41 2.56
CA GLY A 573 5.25 1.41 1.80
C GLY A 573 4.53 2.41 2.71
N ARG A 574 3.99 1.94 3.84
CA ARG A 574 3.37 2.80 4.86
C ARG A 574 4.35 3.80 5.47
N GLU A 575 5.57 3.37 5.77
CA GLU A 575 6.61 4.26 6.30
C GLU A 575 7.01 5.33 5.28
N ASN A 576 7.08 5.00 3.99
CA ASN A 576 7.37 5.98 2.94
C ASN A 576 6.27 7.04 2.82
N ARG A 577 4.98 6.65 2.84
CA ARG A 577 3.87 7.62 2.86
C ARG A 577 3.91 8.51 4.09
N ASP A 578 4.14 7.95 5.28
CA ASP A 578 4.19 8.76 6.50
C ASP A 578 5.41 9.72 6.52
N LEU A 579 6.51 9.39 5.81
CA LEU A 579 7.60 10.34 5.56
C LEU A 579 7.15 11.51 4.68
N GLU A 580 6.51 11.24 3.54
CA GLU A 580 5.99 12.28 2.62
C GLU A 580 5.07 13.26 3.34
N ARG A 581 4.20 12.74 4.21
CA ARG A 581 3.26 13.55 4.99
C ARG A 581 3.94 14.51 5.96
N LEU A 582 5.14 14.21 6.44
CA LEU A 582 5.78 14.94 7.55
C LEU A 582 7.05 15.71 7.13
N ILE A 583 7.65 15.36 6.00
CA ILE A 583 8.97 15.85 5.59
C ILE A 583 9.01 17.36 5.35
N LEU A 584 8.00 17.95 4.69
CA LEU A 584 8.01 19.39 4.40
C LEU A 584 7.84 20.24 5.66
N PRO A 585 6.87 19.98 6.57
CA PRO A 585 6.82 20.67 7.85
C PRO A 585 8.07 20.46 8.71
N ALA A 586 8.68 19.28 8.67
CA ALA A 586 9.94 19.02 9.37
C ALA A 586 11.08 19.88 8.77
N LEU A 587 11.17 19.98 7.45
CA LEU A 587 12.21 20.73 6.73
C LEU A 587 12.06 22.24 6.85
N ALA A 588 10.83 22.74 6.96
CA ALA A 588 10.54 24.18 7.05
C ALA A 588 11.27 24.83 8.25
N GLY A 589 11.97 25.93 7.98
CA GLY A 589 12.74 26.67 8.97
C GLY A 589 14.14 26.12 9.27
N ALA A 590 14.57 25.03 8.61
CA ALA A 590 15.96 24.55 8.71
C ALA A 590 16.94 25.56 8.08
N PRO A 591 18.06 25.90 8.74
CA PRO A 591 19.00 26.93 8.25
C PRO A 591 19.54 26.65 6.84
N GLU A 592 19.83 25.38 6.54
CA GLU A 592 20.43 24.94 5.28
C GLU A 592 19.39 24.67 4.18
N ALA A 593 18.09 24.71 4.51
CA ALA A 593 17.00 24.50 3.55
C ALA A 593 16.70 25.81 2.79
N GLU A 594 17.51 26.12 1.78
CA GLU A 594 17.30 27.31 0.94
C GLU A 594 15.94 27.29 0.22
N PRO A 595 15.41 28.46 -0.22
CA PRO A 595 14.09 28.55 -0.86
C PRO A 595 13.87 27.56 -2.00
N SER A 596 14.88 27.30 -2.83
CA SER A 596 14.77 26.34 -3.94
C SER A 596 14.61 24.90 -3.46
N VAL A 597 15.23 24.51 -2.33
CA VAL A 597 15.01 23.18 -1.73
C VAL A 597 13.56 23.06 -1.28
N LEU A 598 13.06 24.07 -0.56
CA LEU A 598 11.69 24.08 -0.05
C LEU A 598 10.65 24.02 -1.18
N LYS A 599 10.86 24.77 -2.27
CA LYS A 599 10.00 24.75 -3.45
C LYS A 599 10.04 23.42 -4.19
N ALA A 600 11.24 22.85 -4.42
CA ALA A 600 11.36 21.54 -5.05
C ALA A 600 10.65 20.45 -4.22
N VAL A 601 10.87 20.42 -2.91
CA VAL A 601 10.22 19.45 -2.01
C VAL A 601 8.71 19.67 -1.94
N ARG A 602 8.26 20.92 -1.93
CA ARG A 602 6.83 21.23 -1.97
C ARG A 602 6.19 20.73 -3.27
N ALA A 603 6.77 21.07 -4.41
CA ALA A 603 6.27 20.71 -5.72
C ALA A 603 6.15 19.20 -5.93
N ILE A 604 7.19 18.43 -5.55
CA ILE A 604 7.11 16.96 -5.67
C ILE A 604 6.08 16.34 -4.72
N LEU A 605 5.84 16.92 -3.54
CA LEU A 605 4.79 16.45 -2.65
C LEU A 605 3.40 16.80 -3.15
N ASP A 606 3.21 17.97 -3.77
CA ASP A 606 1.97 18.34 -4.44
C ASP A 606 1.70 17.39 -5.62
N PHE A 607 2.71 17.08 -6.42
CA PHE A 607 2.63 16.08 -7.49
C PHE A 607 2.18 14.71 -6.95
N ILE A 608 2.84 14.20 -5.90
CA ILE A 608 2.48 12.89 -5.30
C ILE A 608 1.06 12.92 -4.70
N ALA A 609 0.69 14.00 -4.01
CA ALA A 609 -0.64 14.15 -3.43
C ALA A 609 -1.74 14.15 -4.51
N LYS A 610 -1.50 14.82 -5.64
CA LYS A 610 -2.42 14.83 -6.78
C LYS A 610 -2.45 13.49 -7.51
N ALA A 611 -1.30 12.89 -7.83
CA ALA A 611 -1.22 11.60 -8.51
C ALA A 611 -1.93 10.45 -7.75
N THR A 612 -2.11 10.60 -6.44
CA THR A 612 -2.78 9.62 -5.57
C THR A 612 -4.23 9.98 -5.24
N MET A 613 -4.80 11.01 -5.87
CA MET A 613 -6.22 11.34 -5.72
C MET A 613 -7.09 10.18 -6.23
N PRO A 614 -8.25 9.94 -5.60
CA PRO A 614 -9.12 8.84 -5.99
C PRO A 614 -9.89 9.12 -7.28
N LEU A 615 -9.85 10.35 -7.81
CA LEU A 615 -10.43 10.74 -9.10
C LEU A 615 -9.57 11.82 -9.76
N HIS A 616 -9.65 11.93 -11.08
CA HIS A 616 -8.99 12.98 -11.84
C HIS A 616 -9.91 13.61 -12.88
N THR A 617 -9.75 14.92 -13.09
CA THR A 617 -10.24 15.68 -14.25
C THR A 617 -9.05 16.25 -15.04
N ASP A 618 -9.30 16.79 -16.23
CA ASP A 618 -8.24 17.45 -17.01
C ASP A 618 -7.57 18.58 -16.24
N GLU A 619 -8.33 19.34 -15.45
CA GLU A 619 -7.77 20.39 -14.58
C GLU A 619 -6.82 19.82 -13.54
N THR A 620 -7.22 18.76 -12.83
CA THR A 620 -6.34 18.14 -11.82
C THR A 620 -5.07 17.54 -12.44
N LEU A 621 -5.15 16.99 -13.65
CA LEU A 621 -4.01 16.45 -14.38
C LEU A 621 -3.07 17.56 -14.84
N GLN A 622 -3.61 18.67 -15.35
CA GLN A 622 -2.80 19.85 -15.71
C GLN A 622 -2.11 20.46 -14.49
N LEU A 623 -2.79 20.53 -13.34
CA LEU A 623 -2.19 20.99 -12.10
C LEU A 623 -1.07 20.04 -11.62
N MET A 624 -1.28 18.73 -11.74
CA MET A 624 -0.27 17.73 -11.43
C MET A 624 0.96 17.88 -12.35
N ASP A 625 0.77 18.03 -13.66
CA ASP A 625 1.87 18.24 -14.61
C ASP A 625 2.62 19.57 -14.31
N ALA A 626 1.89 20.63 -13.93
CA ALA A 626 2.50 21.91 -13.53
C ALA A 626 3.33 21.81 -12.23
N ASP A 627 2.93 20.97 -11.29
CA ASP A 627 3.73 20.69 -10.08
C ASP A 627 5.04 19.96 -10.44
N LEU A 628 5.01 19.06 -11.43
CA LEU A 628 6.21 18.41 -11.93
C LEU A 628 7.16 19.43 -12.59
N ASP A 629 6.62 20.36 -13.39
CA ASP A 629 7.39 21.46 -13.96
C ASP A 629 8.03 22.36 -12.89
N GLU A 630 7.29 22.67 -11.82
CA GLU A 630 7.81 23.42 -10.66
C GLU A 630 8.95 22.67 -9.97
N PHE A 631 8.84 21.35 -9.82
CA PHE A 631 9.91 20.53 -9.28
C PHE A 631 11.18 20.63 -10.15
N TRP A 632 11.06 20.44 -11.47
CA TRP A 632 12.21 20.50 -12.38
C TRP A 632 12.85 21.89 -12.45
N ARG A 633 12.07 22.98 -12.30
CA ARG A 633 12.61 24.35 -12.19
C ARG A 633 13.51 24.55 -10.98
N HIS A 634 13.34 23.77 -9.91
CA HIS A 634 14.08 23.93 -8.67
C HIS A 634 15.05 22.78 -8.33
N VAL A 635 14.93 21.62 -8.96
CA VAL A 635 15.70 20.40 -8.63
C VAL A 635 17.22 20.58 -8.70
N ASP A 636 17.71 21.48 -9.57
CA ASP A 636 19.14 21.79 -9.73
C ASP A 636 19.81 22.22 -8.41
N VAL A 637 19.03 22.70 -7.43
CA VAL A 637 19.52 23.00 -6.09
C VAL A 637 20.29 21.85 -5.45
N PHE A 638 19.82 20.61 -5.61
CA PHE A 638 20.45 19.45 -4.99
C PHE A 638 21.81 19.10 -5.62
N ARG A 639 22.04 19.54 -6.86
CA ARG A 639 23.35 19.50 -7.51
C ARG A 639 24.23 20.65 -7.02
N ARG A 640 23.71 21.88 -7.03
CA ARG A 640 24.44 23.10 -6.62
C ARG A 640 24.93 23.05 -5.18
N ASN A 641 24.11 22.57 -4.25
CA ASN A 641 24.46 22.48 -2.83
C ASN A 641 25.24 21.21 -2.47
N GLY A 642 25.57 20.36 -3.47
CA GLY A 642 26.34 19.13 -3.26
C GLY A 642 25.60 18.00 -2.53
N SER A 643 24.30 18.10 -2.29
CA SER A 643 23.53 17.09 -1.56
C SER A 643 23.23 15.83 -2.38
N ARG A 644 23.31 15.90 -3.71
CA ARG A 644 23.17 14.75 -4.61
C ARG A 644 24.47 13.96 -4.71
N LEU A 645 24.67 13.01 -3.80
CA LEU A 645 25.90 12.23 -3.68
C LEU A 645 25.76 10.80 -4.23
N GLY A 646 26.84 10.29 -4.84
CA GLY A 646 26.97 8.90 -5.25
C GLY A 646 27.17 7.98 -4.04
N LYS A 647 26.31 6.95 -3.91
CA LYS A 647 26.27 6.04 -2.76
C LYS A 647 27.62 5.40 -2.38
N LYS A 648 28.47 5.10 -3.37
CA LYS A 648 29.79 4.47 -3.15
C LYS A 648 30.94 5.46 -3.17
N SER A 649 30.87 6.46 -4.05
CA SER A 649 31.98 7.39 -4.30
C SER A 649 31.99 8.56 -3.31
N GLY A 650 30.84 8.90 -2.72
CA GLY A 650 30.66 10.13 -1.94
C GLY A 650 30.82 11.40 -2.79
N LYS A 651 30.97 11.28 -4.11
CA LYS A 651 31.13 12.41 -5.03
C LYS A 651 29.77 12.95 -5.47
N VAL A 652 29.70 14.25 -5.72
CA VAL A 652 28.51 14.92 -6.27
C VAL A 652 28.22 14.40 -7.68
N ILE A 653 26.97 14.02 -7.94
CA ILE A 653 26.49 13.61 -9.27
C ILE A 653 25.95 14.85 -10.00
N GLN A 654 26.45 15.11 -11.20
CA GLN A 654 26.15 16.33 -11.97
C GLN A 654 24.88 16.26 -12.85
N HIS A 655 24.12 15.16 -12.79
CA HIS A 655 22.96 14.92 -13.65
C HIS A 655 21.81 14.28 -12.87
N PHE A 656 20.57 14.39 -13.37
CA PHE A 656 19.36 13.81 -12.77
C PHE A 656 18.81 12.62 -13.55
N LYS A 657 19.61 12.01 -14.43
CA LYS A 657 19.32 10.78 -15.21
C LYS A 657 18.91 9.56 -14.36
N ILE A 658 17.73 9.62 -13.74
CA ILE A 658 17.12 8.62 -12.88
C ILE A 658 15.85 8.17 -13.60
N PRO A 659 15.78 6.91 -14.08
CA PRO A 659 14.62 6.43 -14.82
C PRO A 659 13.29 6.66 -14.10
N LYS A 660 13.23 6.42 -12.79
CA LYS A 660 12.02 6.63 -11.97
C LYS A 660 11.59 8.10 -11.86
N LEU A 661 12.55 9.03 -11.94
CA LEU A 661 12.26 10.47 -11.93
C LEU A 661 11.71 10.92 -13.28
N HIS A 662 12.26 10.39 -14.38
CA HIS A 662 11.74 10.64 -15.73
C HIS A 662 10.31 10.13 -15.87
N LEU A 663 10.02 8.93 -15.34
CA LEU A 663 8.70 8.30 -15.44
C LEU A 663 7.54 9.12 -14.85
N LEU A 664 7.81 10.13 -14.02
CA LEU A 664 6.77 10.98 -13.45
C LEU A 664 5.95 11.70 -14.53
N CYS A 665 6.56 12.05 -15.68
CA CYS A 665 5.84 12.71 -16.77
C CYS A 665 4.80 11.81 -17.48
N HIS A 666 4.80 10.51 -17.21
CA HIS A 666 3.87 9.55 -17.80
C HIS A 666 2.65 9.23 -16.92
N TYR A 667 2.55 9.78 -15.71
CA TYR A 667 1.38 9.56 -14.85
C TYR A 667 0.11 10.13 -15.46
N SER A 668 0.19 11.31 -16.08
CA SER A 668 -0.96 11.97 -16.72
C SER A 668 -1.54 11.14 -17.88
N SER A 669 -0.70 10.48 -18.67
CA SER A 669 -1.15 9.56 -19.73
C SER A 669 -1.68 8.24 -19.16
N ASP A 670 -1.01 7.68 -18.15
CA ASP A 670 -1.43 6.40 -17.57
C ASP A 670 -2.76 6.54 -16.82
N ILE A 671 -3.02 7.67 -16.17
CA ILE A 671 -4.30 7.94 -15.50
C ILE A 671 -5.44 8.02 -16.50
N ARG A 672 -5.20 8.62 -17.66
CA ARG A 672 -6.19 8.67 -18.75
C ARG A 672 -6.49 7.28 -19.27
N ASP A 673 -5.47 6.46 -19.53
CA ASP A 673 -5.64 5.11 -20.07
C ASP A 673 -6.29 4.13 -19.08
N HIS A 674 -5.92 4.18 -17.78
CA HIS A 674 -6.23 3.13 -16.80
C HIS A 674 -7.10 3.57 -15.60
N GLY A 675 -7.51 4.84 -15.54
CA GLY A 675 -8.12 5.42 -14.35
C GLY A 675 -7.07 5.82 -13.30
N THR A 676 -7.47 6.10 -12.06
CA THR A 676 -6.52 6.58 -11.04
C THR A 676 -5.47 5.55 -10.62
N THR A 677 -4.36 6.00 -10.03
CA THR A 677 -3.15 5.17 -9.78
C THR A 677 -3.35 3.95 -8.87
N ASP A 678 -4.35 3.98 -7.99
CA ASP A 678 -4.74 2.84 -7.17
C ASP A 678 -5.34 1.69 -7.99
N ASN A 679 -5.77 1.91 -9.25
CA ASN A 679 -6.15 0.82 -10.16
C ASN A 679 -4.98 -0.11 -10.52
N TYR A 680 -3.74 0.38 -10.48
CA TYR A 680 -2.56 -0.30 -11.00
C TYR A 680 -1.32 -0.19 -10.10
N SER A 681 -1.51 0.03 -8.80
CA SER A 681 -0.43 0.04 -7.81
C SER A 681 0.06 -1.38 -7.49
N THR A 682 1.38 -1.56 -7.38
CA THR A 682 2.00 -2.84 -6.99
C THR A 682 1.91 -3.16 -5.49
N GLU A 683 1.29 -2.31 -4.67
CA GLU A 683 1.01 -2.61 -3.25
C GLU A 683 0.20 -3.89 -3.06
N ILE A 684 -0.67 -4.19 -4.03
CA ILE A 684 -1.44 -5.43 -4.02
C ILE A 684 -0.51 -6.65 -4.18
N CYS A 685 0.51 -6.58 -5.04
CA CYS A 685 1.49 -7.66 -5.23
C CYS A 685 2.24 -7.98 -3.93
N GLU A 686 2.73 -6.94 -3.24
CA GLU A 686 3.40 -7.12 -1.94
C GLU A 686 2.49 -7.79 -0.91
N SER A 687 1.21 -7.42 -0.91
CA SER A 687 0.21 -8.01 -0.03
C SER A 687 -0.08 -9.48 -0.38
N LEU A 688 -0.13 -9.81 -1.68
CA LEU A 688 -0.37 -11.17 -2.20
C LEU A 688 0.80 -12.13 -1.94
N HIS A 689 2.04 -11.63 -1.86
CA HIS A 689 3.20 -12.46 -1.53
C HIS A 689 3.07 -13.20 -0.19
N LYS A 690 2.35 -12.61 0.77
CA LYS A 690 2.15 -13.23 2.08
C LYS A 690 1.34 -14.53 1.98
N PRO A 691 0.07 -14.54 1.50
CA PRO A 691 -0.71 -15.77 1.38
C PRO A 691 -0.22 -16.70 0.27
N TYR A 692 0.14 -16.19 -0.91
CA TYR A 692 0.41 -17.04 -2.08
C TYR A 692 1.83 -17.58 -2.15
N CYS A 693 2.83 -16.88 -1.61
CA CYS A 693 4.23 -17.30 -1.66
C CYS A 693 4.73 -17.78 -0.30
N LYS A 694 4.73 -16.88 0.69
CA LYS A 694 5.40 -17.12 1.98
C LYS A 694 4.64 -18.15 2.81
N ALA A 695 3.33 -17.97 2.99
CA ALA A 695 2.50 -18.94 3.70
C ALA A 695 2.58 -20.31 3.00
N ALA A 696 2.33 -20.38 1.69
CA ALA A 696 2.43 -21.63 0.95
C ALA A 696 3.78 -22.34 1.10
N TRP A 697 4.89 -21.58 1.03
CA TRP A 697 6.24 -22.10 1.28
C TRP A 697 6.39 -22.72 2.67
N HIS A 698 5.89 -22.05 3.73
CA HIS A 698 5.96 -22.54 5.10
C HIS A 698 5.22 -23.87 5.31
N HIS A 699 4.23 -24.17 4.47
CA HIS A 699 3.44 -25.41 4.51
C HIS A 699 4.06 -26.56 3.72
N THR A 700 5.20 -26.35 3.06
CA THR A 700 5.91 -27.40 2.34
C THR A 700 6.94 -28.11 3.22
N ASN A 701 7.37 -29.29 2.79
CA ASN A 701 8.51 -29.99 3.40
C ASN A 701 9.89 -29.37 3.00
N ARG A 702 9.88 -28.28 2.21
CA ARG A 702 11.06 -27.54 1.71
C ARG A 702 11.96 -28.33 0.74
N LYS A 703 11.49 -29.47 0.22
CA LYS A 703 12.15 -30.31 -0.79
C LYS A 703 11.21 -30.45 -1.98
N GLU A 704 11.69 -30.18 -3.21
CA GLU A 704 10.86 -30.30 -4.43
C GLU A 704 9.45 -29.70 -4.20
N TYR A 705 9.46 -28.47 -3.72
CA TYR A 705 8.32 -27.84 -3.03
C TYR A 705 7.33 -27.21 -3.99
N ASP A 706 7.65 -27.12 -5.28
CA ASP A 706 6.85 -26.42 -6.27
C ASP A 706 5.45 -27.02 -6.38
N GLN A 707 5.33 -28.34 -6.57
CA GLN A 707 4.04 -29.03 -6.58
C GLN A 707 3.30 -28.89 -5.24
N GLN A 708 4.02 -28.94 -4.12
CA GLN A 708 3.41 -28.82 -2.78
C GLN A 708 2.80 -27.43 -2.56
N ILE A 709 3.42 -26.37 -3.08
CA ILE A 709 2.86 -25.01 -3.08
C ILE A 709 1.55 -25.01 -3.87
N ILE A 710 1.56 -25.55 -5.08
CA ILE A 710 0.37 -25.60 -5.94
C ILE A 710 -0.78 -26.37 -5.27
N ASP A 711 -0.50 -27.57 -4.74
CA ASP A 711 -1.50 -28.38 -4.05
C ASP A 711 -2.07 -27.69 -2.79
N TYR A 712 -1.23 -26.95 -2.06
CA TYR A 712 -1.68 -26.14 -0.93
C TYR A 712 -2.60 -25.02 -1.38
N LEU A 713 -2.22 -24.25 -2.40
CA LEU A 713 -3.01 -23.12 -2.89
C LEU A 713 -4.37 -23.57 -3.43
N SER A 714 -4.44 -24.65 -4.21
CA SER A 714 -5.72 -25.18 -4.72
C SER A 714 -6.68 -25.59 -3.60
N ARG A 715 -6.15 -26.19 -2.51
CA ARG A 715 -6.96 -26.54 -1.34
C ARG A 715 -7.45 -25.29 -0.61
N MET A 716 -6.59 -24.29 -0.43
CA MET A 716 -7.00 -23.03 0.19
C MET A 716 -8.07 -22.35 -0.65
N GLU A 717 -7.94 -22.27 -1.96
CA GLU A 717 -8.96 -21.70 -2.85
C GLU A 717 -10.31 -22.40 -2.69
N ALA A 718 -10.32 -23.75 -2.63
CA ALA A 718 -11.55 -24.52 -2.43
C ALA A 718 -12.24 -24.22 -1.08
N ILE A 719 -11.47 -24.21 0.02
CA ILE A 719 -11.99 -23.88 1.35
C ILE A 719 -12.61 -22.49 1.36
N HIS A 720 -11.90 -21.50 0.83
CA HIS A 720 -12.38 -20.12 0.88
C HIS A 720 -13.57 -19.86 -0.03
N THR A 721 -13.65 -20.54 -1.19
CA THR A 721 -14.82 -20.52 -2.05
C THR A 721 -16.04 -21.08 -1.33
N TYR A 722 -15.86 -22.20 -0.61
CA TYR A 722 -16.93 -22.80 0.17
C TYR A 722 -17.35 -21.94 1.37
N VAL A 723 -16.41 -21.30 2.08
CA VAL A 723 -16.73 -20.32 3.14
C VAL A 723 -17.56 -19.16 2.58
N ALA A 724 -17.18 -18.60 1.42
CA ALA A 724 -17.94 -17.52 0.78
C ALA A 724 -19.36 -17.95 0.40
N TYR A 725 -19.50 -19.16 -0.18
CA TYR A 725 -20.79 -19.78 -0.47
C TYR A 725 -21.66 -19.92 0.79
N LEU A 726 -21.11 -20.44 1.90
CA LEU A 726 -21.86 -20.64 3.14
C LEU A 726 -22.36 -19.32 3.72
N THR A 727 -21.53 -18.27 3.69
CA THR A 727 -21.93 -16.92 4.11
C THR A 727 -23.07 -16.38 3.25
N TRP A 728 -22.96 -16.49 1.92
CA TRP A 728 -24.03 -16.09 1.00
C TRP A 728 -25.32 -16.86 1.24
N ARG A 729 -25.21 -18.18 1.43
CA ARG A 729 -26.35 -19.06 1.70
C ARG A 729 -27.08 -18.66 2.97
N GLN A 730 -26.36 -18.34 4.05
CA GLN A 730 -26.96 -17.87 5.31
C GLN A 730 -27.72 -16.55 5.14
N GLN A 731 -27.23 -15.65 4.29
CA GLN A 731 -27.87 -14.35 4.02
C GLN A 731 -29.14 -14.49 3.18
N HIS A 732 -29.15 -15.38 2.18
CA HIS A 732 -30.26 -15.52 1.22
C HIS A 732 -31.29 -16.58 1.60
N TYR A 733 -30.88 -17.57 2.38
CA TYR A 733 -31.72 -18.68 2.84
C TYR A 733 -31.51 -18.89 4.35
N PRO A 734 -31.86 -17.91 5.19
CA PRO A 734 -31.79 -18.08 6.64
C PRO A 734 -32.68 -19.27 7.03
N ARG A 735 -32.15 -20.17 7.88
CA ARG A 735 -32.98 -21.26 8.42
C ARG A 735 -34.14 -20.63 9.19
N HIS A 736 -35.37 -20.94 8.80
CA HIS A 736 -36.52 -20.66 9.66
C HIS A 736 -36.42 -21.57 10.89
N GLU A 737 -36.53 -20.99 12.10
CA GLU A 737 -36.51 -21.70 13.38
C GLU A 737 -37.64 -22.74 13.58
N ASN A 738 -38.48 -22.99 12.56
CA ASN A 738 -39.65 -23.85 12.67
C ASN A 738 -39.55 -25.21 11.96
N ASP A 739 -38.38 -25.60 11.44
CA ASP A 739 -38.16 -27.00 11.04
C ASP A 739 -37.59 -27.78 12.23
N ASP A 740 -38.46 -27.98 13.22
CA ASP A 740 -38.27 -28.89 14.36
C ASP A 740 -37.97 -30.31 13.84
N TYR A 741 -36.74 -30.76 14.08
CA TYR A 741 -36.50 -32.16 14.39
C TYR A 741 -35.96 -32.24 15.81
N ASP A 742 -36.89 -32.64 16.69
CA ASP A 742 -36.73 -33.12 18.06
C ASP A 742 -35.34 -33.70 18.37
N HIS A 743 -34.66 -33.09 19.35
CA HIS A 743 -34.24 -33.87 20.51
C HIS A 743 -33.99 -32.99 21.74
N ASP A 744 -34.87 -33.14 22.72
CA ASP A 744 -34.68 -32.79 24.14
C ASP A 744 -33.32 -33.28 24.68
N ASN A 745 -32.58 -32.42 25.38
CA ASN A 745 -32.57 -32.35 26.85
C ASN A 745 -31.56 -31.27 27.33
N PRO A 746 -31.83 -30.59 28.47
CA PRO A 746 -31.08 -29.45 28.99
C PRO A 746 -29.86 -29.92 29.79
N HIS A 747 -28.91 -29.03 30.08
CA HIS A 747 -28.26 -28.87 31.39
C HIS A 747 -27.06 -27.89 31.31
N ASP A 748 -27.22 -26.78 32.03
CA ASP A 748 -26.26 -26.12 32.93
C ASP A 748 -24.84 -25.78 32.41
N HIS A 749 -24.67 -24.51 32.06
CA HIS A 749 -23.37 -23.82 31.93
C HIS A 749 -22.91 -23.32 33.33
N PRO A 750 -21.71 -23.70 33.83
CA PRO A 750 -21.04 -22.94 34.88
C PRO A 750 -20.06 -21.94 34.25
N ASN A 751 -20.32 -20.67 34.51
CA ASN A 751 -19.38 -19.55 34.41
C ASN A 751 -18.11 -19.81 35.23
N PHE A 752 -16.92 -19.55 34.68
CA PHE A 752 -15.71 -19.15 35.43
C PHE A 752 -14.72 -18.42 34.48
N PRO A 753 -13.81 -17.59 35.02
CA PRO A 753 -13.61 -16.21 34.59
C PRO A 753 -12.34 -16.02 33.75
N ASP A 754 -12.33 -14.91 33.02
CA ASP A 754 -11.17 -14.39 32.30
C ASP A 754 -10.06 -13.98 33.27
N GLU A 755 -8.87 -14.56 33.09
CA GLU A 755 -7.61 -13.98 33.53
C GLU A 755 -6.76 -13.68 32.30
N ASP A 756 -6.57 -12.38 32.07
CA ASP A 756 -5.58 -11.79 31.17
C ASP A 756 -4.17 -12.26 31.54
N ASP A 757 -3.34 -12.56 30.53
CA ASP A 757 -1.96 -12.09 30.55
C ASP A 757 -1.32 -12.02 29.16
N ASP A 758 -0.53 -10.96 29.04
CA ASP A 758 0.07 -10.27 27.90
C ASP A 758 1.27 -10.99 27.24
N ASP A 759 1.76 -10.39 26.15
CA ASP A 759 3.02 -10.57 25.42
C ASP A 759 3.12 -11.59 24.27
N GLY A 760 3.00 -11.07 23.03
CA GLY A 760 3.51 -11.72 21.80
C GLY A 760 3.29 -10.90 20.52
N GLN A 761 4.37 -10.57 19.81
CA GLN A 761 4.42 -9.78 18.57
C GLN A 761 3.42 -10.21 17.47
N PRO A 762 2.92 -9.30 16.61
CA PRO A 762 1.86 -9.62 15.67
C PRO A 762 2.37 -10.49 14.52
N GLU A 763 2.05 -11.77 14.58
CA GLU A 763 2.03 -12.64 13.41
C GLU A 763 0.78 -12.32 12.57
N ALA A 764 1.04 -11.93 11.31
CA ALA A 764 0.16 -12.08 10.14
C ALA A 764 -1.37 -11.96 10.37
N PRO A 765 -2.01 -10.80 10.11
CA PRO A 765 -3.46 -10.70 10.17
C PRO A 765 -4.08 -11.37 8.94
N ASP A 766 -4.75 -12.49 9.12
CA ASP A 766 -5.64 -13.13 8.14
C ASP A 766 -6.83 -13.70 8.91
N ILE A 767 -8.04 -13.26 8.57
CA ILE A 767 -9.33 -13.52 9.24
C ILE A 767 -9.42 -12.98 10.69
N ALA A 768 -8.42 -13.19 11.55
CA ALA A 768 -8.36 -12.66 12.90
C ALA A 768 -8.30 -11.13 12.95
N ALA A 769 -7.81 -10.41 11.92
CA ALA A 769 -7.89 -8.95 11.88
C ALA A 769 -9.18 -8.40 11.28
N ARG A 770 -9.92 -9.20 10.51
CA ARG A 770 -11.29 -8.84 10.16
C ARG A 770 -12.20 -9.16 11.32
N GLN A 771 -12.00 -10.27 12.02
CA GLN A 771 -12.60 -10.50 13.32
C GLN A 771 -12.05 -9.57 14.38
N LEU A 772 -10.85 -8.98 14.32
CA LEU A 772 -10.39 -7.95 15.28
C LEU A 772 -10.79 -6.56 14.83
N ILE A 773 -11.11 -6.28 13.56
CA ILE A 773 -11.68 -5.00 13.10
C ILE A 773 -13.20 -5.03 13.23
N GLU A 774 -13.83 -6.18 12.98
CA GLU A 774 -15.23 -6.50 13.30
C GLU A 774 -15.41 -6.82 14.78
N GLN A 775 -14.39 -7.25 15.54
CA GLN A 775 -14.41 -7.26 17.00
C GLN A 775 -13.96 -5.91 17.53
N THR A 776 -13.14 -5.09 16.88
CA THR A 776 -12.95 -3.69 17.34
C THR A 776 -14.18 -2.85 16.99
N ALA A 777 -14.92 -3.22 15.93
CA ALA A 777 -16.23 -2.67 15.60
C ALA A 777 -17.34 -3.29 16.46
N ARG A 778 -17.29 -4.58 16.79
CA ARG A 778 -18.24 -5.23 17.74
C ARG A 778 -17.93 -4.92 19.20
N TYR A 779 -16.68 -4.68 19.58
CA TYR A 779 -16.26 -4.07 20.86
C TYR A 779 -16.55 -2.56 20.86
N ALA A 780 -16.70 -1.92 19.69
CA ALA A 780 -17.35 -0.61 19.59
C ALA A 780 -18.89 -0.71 19.60
N GLU A 781 -19.46 -1.91 19.47
CA GLU A 781 -20.90 -2.21 19.65
C GLU A 781 -21.23 -2.77 21.04
N GLU A 782 -20.23 -3.11 21.88
CA GLU A 782 -20.46 -3.48 23.29
C GLU A 782 -20.31 -2.29 24.26
N GLU A 783 -19.72 -1.17 23.83
CA GLU A 783 -20.00 0.13 24.42
C GLU A 783 -21.02 0.84 23.55
N GLU A 784 -22.29 0.62 23.89
CA GLU A 784 -23.40 1.53 23.64
C GLU A 784 -22.84 2.96 23.44
N SER A 785 -23.00 3.53 22.24
CA SER A 785 -22.38 4.81 21.86
C SER A 785 -23.43 5.80 21.41
N ARG A 786 -23.32 7.06 21.87
CA ARG A 786 -24.25 8.14 21.52
C ARG A 786 -23.77 8.84 20.25
N ILE A 787 -24.62 8.84 19.20
CA ILE A 787 -24.45 9.70 18.03
C ILE A 787 -24.82 11.13 18.43
N ILE A 788 -23.94 12.08 18.16
CA ILE A 788 -24.22 13.51 18.33
C ILE A 788 -24.42 14.10 16.94
N PRO A 789 -25.69 14.26 16.47
CA PRO A 789 -25.95 14.86 15.18
C PRO A 789 -25.40 16.26 15.16
N ASN A 790 -24.70 16.57 14.09
CA ASN A 790 -24.06 17.85 13.92
C ASN A 790 -24.79 18.64 12.83
N THR A 791 -24.82 19.97 12.94
CA THR A 791 -25.47 20.84 11.94
C THR A 791 -24.70 20.92 10.63
N CYS A 792 -23.48 20.38 10.56
CA CYS A 792 -22.70 20.22 9.33
C CYS A 792 -22.21 18.76 9.24
N SER A 793 -21.81 18.35 8.05
CA SER A 793 -21.63 16.98 7.57
C SER A 793 -20.70 16.02 8.35
N CYS A 794 -20.11 16.41 9.49
CA CYS A 794 -19.23 15.59 10.33
C CYS A 794 -19.98 14.98 11.54
N VAL A 795 -19.84 13.68 11.76
CA VAL A 795 -20.49 12.94 12.85
C VAL A 795 -19.50 12.70 13.99
N ILE A 796 -19.91 13.02 15.22
CA ILE A 796 -19.13 12.70 16.43
C ILE A 796 -19.86 11.58 17.17
N THR A 797 -19.15 10.48 17.42
CA THR A 797 -19.62 9.38 18.26
C THR A 797 -18.83 9.35 19.56
N CYS A 798 -19.58 9.23 20.66
CA CYS A 798 -19.04 9.27 22.01
C CYS A 798 -19.49 8.02 22.78
N PRO A 799 -18.61 7.34 23.53
CA PRO A 799 -19.02 6.25 24.41
C PRO A 799 -20.15 6.69 25.35
N ILE A 800 -21.21 5.89 25.53
CA ILE A 800 -22.33 6.25 26.43
C ILE A 800 -21.82 6.42 27.85
N ARG A 801 -20.92 5.54 28.30
CA ARG A 801 -20.37 5.60 29.65
C ARG A 801 -19.22 6.62 29.72
N PRO A 802 -19.21 7.52 30.72
CA PRO A 802 -18.07 8.38 30.96
C PRO A 802 -16.88 7.53 31.39
N HIS A 803 -15.70 7.86 30.87
CA HIS A 803 -14.44 7.24 31.29
C HIS A 803 -14.12 7.55 32.76
N ARG A 804 -14.60 8.69 33.25
CA ARG A 804 -14.49 9.09 34.66
C ARG A 804 -15.77 9.77 35.09
N ILE A 805 -16.33 9.27 36.18
CA ILE A 805 -17.64 9.69 36.69
C ILE A 805 -17.45 10.65 37.87
N ALA A 806 -18.28 11.69 37.93
CA ALA A 806 -18.44 12.60 39.06
C ALA A 806 -17.13 13.15 39.66
N LYS A 807 -16.23 13.65 38.82
CA LYS A 807 -14.96 14.23 39.27
C LYS A 807 -15.14 15.70 39.69
N PRO A 808 -14.66 16.12 40.88
CA PRO A 808 -14.70 17.52 41.28
C PRO A 808 -13.92 18.42 40.32
N ILE A 809 -14.45 19.61 40.00
CA ILE A 809 -13.77 20.55 39.08
C ILE A 809 -12.34 20.85 39.51
N ASN A 810 -12.09 21.07 40.79
CA ASN A 810 -10.75 21.39 41.30
C ASN A 810 -9.73 20.28 40.99
N ALA A 811 -10.15 19.01 41.05
CA ALA A 811 -9.29 17.90 40.66
C ALA A 811 -8.96 17.95 39.16
N MET A 812 -9.92 18.35 38.32
CA MET A 812 -9.74 18.44 36.87
C MET A 812 -8.89 19.61 36.44
N MET A 813 -8.99 20.76 37.14
CA MET A 813 -8.11 21.90 36.93
C MET A 813 -6.63 21.52 37.12
N VAL A 814 -6.34 20.70 38.13
CA VAL A 814 -4.97 20.20 38.40
C VAL A 814 -4.58 19.11 37.40
N GLU A 815 -5.42 18.10 37.23
CA GLU A 815 -5.11 16.93 36.41
C GLU A 815 -4.91 17.26 34.93
N PHE A 816 -5.76 18.11 34.36
CA PHE A 816 -5.70 18.53 32.96
C PHE A 816 -4.93 19.84 32.77
N GLN A 817 -4.40 20.43 33.84
CA GLN A 817 -3.68 21.70 33.84
C GLN A 817 -4.51 22.85 33.22
N ILE A 818 -5.74 23.02 33.72
CA ILE A 818 -6.71 24.01 33.24
C ILE A 818 -7.16 24.92 34.41
N PRO A 819 -6.33 25.86 34.88
CA PRO A 819 -6.67 26.73 36.01
C PRO A 819 -7.86 27.66 35.75
N SER A 820 -8.21 27.89 34.48
CA SER A 820 -9.35 28.73 34.08
C SER A 820 -10.65 27.95 33.83
N LEU A 821 -10.70 26.64 34.11
CA LEU A 821 -11.86 25.79 33.81
C LEU A 821 -13.14 26.30 34.48
N HIS A 822 -13.08 26.65 35.77
CA HIS A 822 -14.23 27.16 36.52
C HIS A 822 -14.81 28.41 35.86
N SER A 823 -13.97 29.42 35.61
CA SER A 823 -14.39 30.68 34.98
C SER A 823 -14.93 30.49 33.56
N ALA A 824 -14.37 29.54 32.79
CA ALA A 824 -14.83 29.25 31.44
C ALA A 824 -16.22 28.59 31.41
N ILE A 825 -16.51 27.69 32.35
CA ILE A 825 -17.83 27.08 32.50
C ILE A 825 -18.85 28.15 32.92
N SER A 826 -18.52 28.98 33.92
CA SER A 826 -19.40 30.09 34.34
C SER A 826 -19.76 31.01 33.19
N LEU A 827 -18.77 31.33 32.34
CA LEU A 827 -18.99 32.18 31.16
C LEU A 827 -19.89 31.55 30.12
N TYR A 828 -19.70 30.26 29.86
CA TYR A 828 -20.54 29.53 28.93
C TYR A 828 -21.99 29.51 29.40
N ILE A 829 -22.23 29.21 30.67
CA ILE A 829 -23.56 29.19 31.27
C ILE A 829 -24.21 30.58 31.18
N LEU A 830 -23.48 31.65 31.56
CA LEU A 830 -24.00 33.02 31.49
C LEU A 830 -24.40 33.39 30.05
N ASN A 831 -23.54 33.15 29.07
CA ASN A 831 -23.84 33.42 27.66
C ASN A 831 -25.05 32.60 27.16
N SER A 832 -25.21 31.36 27.64
CA SER A 832 -26.33 30.48 27.27
C SER A 832 -27.67 30.98 27.81
N ILE A 833 -27.67 31.68 28.95
CA ILE A 833 -28.86 32.19 29.63
C ILE A 833 -29.24 33.59 29.16
N THR A 834 -28.27 34.48 28.93
CA THR A 834 -28.53 35.92 28.71
C THR A 834 -28.49 36.35 27.25
N GLY A 835 -27.92 35.55 26.34
CA GLY A 835 -27.77 35.90 24.92
C GLY A 835 -26.89 37.14 24.63
N ALA A 836 -26.21 37.69 25.65
CA ALA A 836 -25.37 38.88 25.56
C ALA A 836 -23.99 38.63 26.18
N HIS A 837 -22.94 39.31 25.69
CA HIS A 837 -21.62 39.27 26.31
C HIS A 837 -21.62 40.08 27.63
N PRO A 838 -21.48 39.44 28.80
CA PRO A 838 -21.56 40.15 30.08
C PRO A 838 -20.35 41.07 30.31
N HIS A 839 -20.56 42.16 31.06
CA HIS A 839 -19.51 43.12 31.43
C HIS A 839 -18.52 42.49 32.44
N ARG A 840 -17.27 42.97 32.41
CA ARG A 840 -16.07 42.41 33.11
C ARG A 840 -16.22 42.14 34.62
N ASP A 841 -17.22 42.74 35.28
CA ASP A 841 -17.42 42.68 36.73
C ASP A 841 -18.44 41.61 37.20
N GLU A 842 -19.23 41.00 36.29
CA GLU A 842 -20.13 39.87 36.64
C GLU A 842 -19.42 38.52 36.76
N TYR A 843 -18.12 38.47 36.43
CA TYR A 843 -17.30 37.26 36.34
C TYR A 843 -16.97 36.63 37.70
N GLN A 844 -17.28 37.33 38.80
CA GLN A 844 -16.98 36.93 40.18
C GLN A 844 -18.14 36.18 40.87
N ARG A 845 -19.03 35.49 40.12
CA ARG A 845 -19.87 34.47 40.78
C ARG A 845 -18.95 33.34 41.24
N THR A 846 -18.63 33.34 42.53
CA THR A 846 -17.74 32.38 43.21
C THR A 846 -18.32 30.96 43.27
N HIS A 847 -19.57 30.76 42.87
CA HIS A 847 -20.25 29.47 42.92
C HIS A 847 -20.83 29.12 41.56
N LEU A 848 -20.36 28.01 40.99
CA LEU A 848 -21.02 27.32 39.89
C LEU A 848 -22.35 26.73 40.37
N PRO A 849 -23.36 26.56 39.49
CA PRO A 849 -24.53 25.76 39.83
C PRO A 849 -24.12 24.36 40.30
N HIS A 850 -24.80 23.82 41.31
CA HIS A 850 -24.51 22.52 41.94
C HIS A 850 -24.25 21.40 40.91
N GLN A 851 -25.07 21.35 39.85
CA GLN A 851 -24.95 20.37 38.76
C GLN A 851 -23.59 20.34 38.04
N TYR A 852 -22.79 21.42 38.11
CA TYR A 852 -21.46 21.48 37.49
C TYR A 852 -20.33 21.31 38.51
N GLU A 853 -20.57 21.21 39.82
CA GLU A 853 -19.51 21.03 40.83
C GLU A 853 -18.69 19.75 40.60
N THR A 854 -19.35 18.73 40.03
CA THR A 854 -18.76 17.48 39.60
C THR A 854 -19.06 17.23 38.12
N LEU A 855 -18.09 16.66 37.41
CA LEU A 855 -18.16 16.43 35.96
C LEU A 855 -17.98 14.95 35.61
N ASN A 856 -18.76 14.50 34.64
CA ASN A 856 -18.52 13.26 33.90
C ASN A 856 -17.61 13.55 32.71
N ILE A 857 -16.62 12.70 32.45
CA ILE A 857 -15.49 13.02 31.58
C ILE A 857 -15.22 11.92 30.57
N TRP A 858 -14.90 12.36 29.36
CA TRP A 858 -14.42 11.51 28.28
C TRP A 858 -12.99 11.85 27.91
N THR A 859 -12.15 10.83 27.78
CA THR A 859 -10.74 10.98 27.39
C THR A 859 -10.55 10.94 25.88
N HIS A 860 -11.56 10.47 25.16
CA HIS A 860 -11.59 10.46 23.71
C HIS A 860 -13.01 10.42 23.16
N VAL A 861 -13.13 10.81 21.89
CA VAL A 861 -14.32 10.65 21.05
C VAL A 861 -13.90 10.22 19.65
N ASN A 862 -14.80 9.58 18.91
CA ASN A 862 -14.55 9.30 17.50
C ASN A 862 -15.22 10.38 16.65
N CYS A 863 -14.52 10.76 15.59
CA CYS A 863 -14.90 11.78 14.64
C CYS A 863 -14.90 11.13 13.27
N GLU A 864 -16.05 11.14 12.63
CA GLU A 864 -16.25 10.73 11.26
C GLU A 864 -16.36 11.98 10.41
N ARG A 865 -15.36 12.19 9.54
CA ARG A 865 -15.43 13.25 8.53
C ARG A 865 -15.99 12.62 7.26
N PRO A 866 -17.06 13.19 6.71
CA PRO A 866 -17.69 12.66 5.52
C PRO A 866 -16.69 12.72 4.38
N ALA A 867 -16.82 11.77 3.46
CA ALA A 867 -16.15 11.85 2.18
C ALA A 867 -16.45 13.19 1.47
N LEU A 868 -15.48 13.73 0.74
CA LEU A 868 -15.66 14.96 -0.03
C LEU A 868 -16.71 14.80 -1.14
N ASN A 869 -16.80 13.59 -1.68
CA ASN A 869 -17.81 13.12 -2.63
C ASN A 869 -17.81 11.57 -2.64
N GLU A 870 -18.61 10.95 -3.50
CA GLU A 870 -18.76 9.48 -3.59
C GLU A 870 -17.47 8.70 -3.89
N PHE A 871 -16.45 9.34 -4.43
CA PHE A 871 -15.18 8.70 -4.77
C PHE A 871 -14.15 8.74 -3.65
N TYR A 872 -14.36 9.56 -2.62
CA TYR A 872 -13.50 9.62 -1.44
C TYR A 872 -13.99 8.67 -0.35
N GLU A 873 -13.06 8.10 0.41
CA GLU A 873 -13.44 7.35 1.61
C GLU A 873 -13.74 8.31 2.78
N THR A 874 -14.71 7.93 3.60
CA THR A 874 -15.01 8.63 4.86
C THR A 874 -13.85 8.45 5.84
N GLU A 875 -13.39 9.56 6.44
CA GLU A 875 -12.26 9.51 7.38
C GLU A 875 -12.74 9.31 8.82
N TYR A 876 -12.31 8.20 9.43
CA TYR A 876 -12.51 7.94 10.85
C TYR A 876 -11.28 8.31 11.66
N ARG A 877 -11.47 9.13 12.69
CA ARG A 877 -10.40 9.64 13.56
C ARG A 877 -10.82 9.65 15.02
N ARG A 878 -9.98 9.09 15.89
CA ARG A 878 -10.14 9.22 17.34
C ARG A 878 -9.48 10.50 17.82
N LEU A 879 -10.25 11.40 18.42
CA LEU A 879 -9.79 12.64 19.04
C LEU A 879 -9.57 12.40 20.54
N ARG A 880 -8.39 12.76 21.05
CA ARG A 880 -7.97 12.56 22.45
C ARG A 880 -7.89 13.86 23.22
N CYS A 881 -8.25 13.76 24.48
CA CYS A 881 -8.09 14.82 25.47
C CYS A 881 -7.92 14.23 26.86
N GLY A 882 -6.83 13.50 27.10
CA GLY A 882 -6.68 12.76 28.34
C GLY A 882 -5.32 12.12 28.60
N ILE A 883 -5.23 11.42 29.73
CA ILE A 883 -4.02 10.72 30.16
C ILE A 883 -3.94 9.37 29.45
N SER A 884 -2.82 9.12 28.76
CA SER A 884 -2.52 7.82 28.16
C SER A 884 -2.04 6.80 29.20
N LYS A 885 -2.12 5.49 28.88
CA LYS A 885 -1.46 4.40 29.62
C LYS A 885 0.05 4.71 29.71
N GLY A 886 0.47 5.38 30.80
CA GLY A 886 1.83 5.95 30.93
C GLY A 886 1.92 7.33 31.65
N LYS A 887 0.82 7.91 32.15
CA LYS A 887 0.78 9.18 32.93
C LYS A 887 1.18 10.46 32.17
N ARG A 888 1.16 10.47 30.83
CA ARG A 888 1.38 11.69 30.03
C ARG A 888 0.07 12.14 29.38
N LEU A 889 -0.16 13.46 29.41
CA LEU A 889 -1.33 14.08 28.81
C LEU A 889 -1.16 14.15 27.29
N MET A 890 -2.16 13.70 26.53
CA MET A 890 -2.20 13.83 25.08
C MET A 890 -3.46 14.59 24.66
N PHE A 891 -3.27 15.62 23.85
CA PHE A 891 -4.32 16.53 23.40
C PHE A 891 -4.22 16.71 21.90
N ASP A 892 -5.29 16.36 21.19
CA ASP A 892 -5.36 16.54 19.75
C ASP A 892 -5.87 17.95 19.41
N GLN A 893 -5.38 18.51 18.31
CA GLN A 893 -5.86 19.80 17.79
C GLN A 893 -7.04 19.56 16.87
N VAL A 894 -8.00 20.46 16.90
CA VAL A 894 -9.29 20.32 16.23
C VAL A 894 -9.67 21.59 15.47
N LEU A 895 -10.42 21.39 14.38
CA LEU A 895 -11.14 22.44 13.68
C LEU A 895 -12.49 22.64 14.37
N VAL A 896 -12.81 23.89 14.68
CA VAL A 896 -14.02 24.29 15.38
C VAL A 896 -14.75 25.33 14.54
N GLU A 897 -15.99 25.04 14.18
CA GLU A 897 -16.86 26.00 13.54
C GLU A 897 -17.58 26.84 14.60
N VAL A 898 -17.25 28.13 14.65
CA VAL A 898 -17.85 29.08 15.58
C VAL A 898 -18.97 29.84 14.85
N PRO A 899 -20.20 29.89 15.40
CA PRO A 899 -21.29 30.62 14.79
C PRO A 899 -20.95 32.11 14.66
N GLY A 900 -21.47 32.73 13.60
CA GLY A 900 -21.30 34.15 13.33
C GLY A 900 -21.81 35.04 14.48
N ARG A 901 -21.16 36.18 14.73
CA ARG A 901 -21.50 37.06 15.87
C ARG A 901 -22.85 37.76 15.70
N ARG A 902 -23.32 37.92 14.46
CA ARG A 902 -24.62 38.53 14.13
C ARG A 902 -25.48 37.56 13.33
N ARG A 903 -26.81 37.73 13.42
CA ARG A 903 -27.77 36.95 12.63
C ARG A 903 -27.53 37.21 11.14
N GLY A 904 -27.08 36.18 10.40
CA GLY A 904 -26.70 36.27 8.98
C GLY A 904 -25.19 36.25 8.69
N ASP A 905 -24.34 36.34 9.72
CA ASP A 905 -22.89 36.14 9.55
C ASP A 905 -22.60 34.66 9.24
N LYS A 906 -21.75 34.42 8.24
CA LYS A 906 -21.27 33.07 7.94
C LYS A 906 -20.47 32.52 9.15
N PRO A 907 -20.64 31.23 9.48
CA PRO A 907 -19.82 30.60 10.50
C PRO A 907 -18.33 30.68 10.16
N GLN A 908 -17.47 30.78 11.19
CA GLN A 908 -16.02 30.89 11.03
C GLN A 908 -15.33 29.64 11.55
N ILE A 909 -14.45 29.05 10.74
CA ILE A 909 -13.60 27.94 11.18
C ILE A 909 -12.40 28.50 11.96
N ARG A 910 -12.19 27.99 13.17
CA ARG A 910 -11.09 28.32 14.06
C ARG A 910 -10.37 27.05 14.49
N ILE A 911 -9.10 27.19 14.86
CA ILE A 911 -8.28 26.06 15.33
C ILE A 911 -8.18 26.14 16.86
N ALA A 912 -8.33 24.99 17.51
CA ALA A 912 -8.24 24.89 18.96
C ALA A 912 -7.55 23.59 19.42
N ASN A 913 -6.96 23.61 20.60
CA ASN A 913 -6.41 22.44 21.27
C ASN A 913 -7.48 21.84 22.19
N LEU A 914 -7.86 20.58 21.99
CA LEU A 914 -8.90 19.92 22.76
C LEU A 914 -8.36 19.42 24.10
N ARG A 915 -8.79 20.00 25.23
CA ARG A 915 -8.21 19.69 26.54
C ARG A 915 -9.09 18.82 27.44
N LEU A 916 -10.41 18.95 27.34
CA LEU A 916 -11.34 18.21 28.19
C LEU A 916 -12.68 18.07 27.48
N ILE A 917 -13.29 16.88 27.54
CA ILE A 917 -14.66 16.62 27.12
C ILE A 917 -15.46 16.22 28.36
N PHE A 918 -16.60 16.88 28.59
CA PHE A 918 -17.35 16.70 29.82
C PHE A 918 -18.84 17.02 29.70
N CYS A 919 -19.62 16.53 30.66
CA CYS A 919 -20.96 17.02 30.98
C CYS A 919 -21.15 17.11 32.51
N SER A 920 -22.20 17.80 32.95
CA SER A 920 -22.63 17.83 34.36
C SER A 920 -23.07 16.44 34.83
N THR A 921 -22.95 16.16 36.13
CA THR A 921 -23.34 14.87 36.70
C THR A 921 -24.86 14.65 36.68
N GLU A 922 -25.66 15.68 36.98
CA GLU A 922 -27.14 15.62 36.90
C GLU A 922 -27.67 15.51 35.45
N ALA A 923 -26.86 15.81 34.44
CA ALA A 923 -27.23 15.71 33.04
C ALA A 923 -27.22 14.29 32.48
N ALA A 924 -26.32 13.44 32.99
CA ALA A 924 -26.20 12.06 32.53
C ALA A 924 -27.45 11.24 32.86
N GLU A 925 -28.21 11.65 33.89
CA GLU A 925 -29.45 10.99 34.32
C GLU A 925 -30.69 11.42 33.50
N ARG A 926 -30.61 12.48 32.68
CA ARG A 926 -31.78 13.08 32.00
C ARG A 926 -31.73 13.02 30.47
N GLU A 927 -30.76 12.32 29.85
CA GLU A 927 -30.55 12.15 28.40
C GLU A 927 -30.52 13.44 27.50
N GLN A 928 -30.74 14.63 28.05
CA GLN A 928 -31.09 15.83 27.27
C GLN A 928 -30.06 16.98 27.30
N GLN A 929 -28.97 16.93 28.08
CA GLN A 929 -27.96 18.01 28.01
C GLN A 929 -26.81 17.71 27.03
N PRO A 930 -26.31 18.73 26.31
CA PRO A 930 -25.26 18.57 25.30
C PRO A 930 -23.89 18.33 25.94
N LEU A 931 -23.11 17.42 25.36
CA LEU A 931 -21.71 17.20 25.71
C LEU A 931 -20.89 18.46 25.36
N LEU A 932 -20.05 18.91 26.29
CA LEU A 932 -19.25 20.13 26.18
C LEU A 932 -17.77 19.78 26.06
N ALA A 933 -17.02 20.68 25.44
CA ALA A 933 -15.56 20.59 25.33
C ALA A 933 -14.91 21.88 25.83
N TYR A 934 -13.88 21.76 26.67
CA TYR A 934 -12.95 22.84 26.93
C TYR A 934 -11.84 22.81 25.88
N VAL A 935 -11.66 23.93 25.18
CA VAL A 935 -10.66 24.10 24.13
C VAL A 935 -9.78 25.31 24.40
N GLN A 936 -8.51 25.24 23.98
CA GLN A 936 -7.59 26.39 24.00
C GLN A 936 -7.38 26.93 22.58
N TRP A 937 -7.62 28.22 22.39
CA TRP A 937 -7.70 28.81 21.05
C TRP A 937 -6.33 29.12 20.45
N TYR A 938 -6.21 28.92 19.14
CA TYR A 938 -5.12 29.52 18.36
C TYR A 938 -5.59 30.86 17.77
N LYS A 939 -4.63 31.72 17.45
CA LYS A 939 -4.85 32.92 16.64
C LYS A 939 -5.24 32.50 15.20
N PRO A 940 -5.94 33.37 14.44
CA PRO A 940 -6.15 33.14 13.02
C PRO A 940 -4.83 32.83 12.32
N HIS A 941 -4.85 31.87 11.39
CA HIS A 941 -3.64 31.48 10.67
C HIS A 941 -3.15 32.60 9.75
N THR A 942 -1.86 32.58 9.43
CA THR A 942 -1.24 33.52 8.51
C THR A 942 -1.62 33.22 7.04
N ARG A 943 -1.17 34.09 6.14
CA ARG A 943 -1.07 33.74 4.71
C ARG A 943 -0.05 32.62 4.51
N PRO A 944 -0.17 31.81 3.45
CA PRO A 944 0.83 30.83 3.06
C PRO A 944 2.23 31.44 2.95
N HIS A 945 3.26 30.74 3.45
CA HIS A 945 4.64 31.15 3.24
C HIS A 945 5.02 31.05 1.76
N ARG A 946 5.82 32.01 1.26
CA ARG A 946 6.15 32.12 -0.17
C ARG A 946 6.85 30.88 -0.75
N ASP A 947 7.71 30.22 0.03
CA ASP A 947 8.59 29.18 -0.50
C ASP A 947 8.08 27.74 -0.28
N HIS A 948 7.32 27.49 0.78
CA HIS A 948 6.81 26.14 1.12
C HIS A 948 5.29 26.07 1.21
N GLY A 949 4.58 27.19 1.09
CA GLY A 949 3.12 27.25 1.08
C GLY A 949 2.41 26.91 2.41
N LEU A 950 3.15 26.54 3.46
CA LEU A 950 2.52 26.21 4.77
C LEU A 950 2.02 27.50 5.44
N ARG A 951 0.85 27.41 6.07
CA ARG A 951 0.26 28.46 6.90
C ARG A 951 0.71 28.27 8.35
N THR A 952 0.90 29.36 9.09
CA THR A 952 1.29 29.30 10.50
C THR A 952 0.15 29.70 11.42
N VAL A 953 0.06 29.04 12.57
CA VAL A 953 -0.82 29.40 13.68
C VAL A 953 -0.01 29.60 14.96
N GLU A 954 -0.49 30.48 15.83
CA GLU A 954 0.12 30.76 17.13
C GLU A 954 -0.89 30.55 18.26
N LYS A 955 -0.40 30.15 19.44
CA LYS A 955 -1.24 30.09 20.64
C LYS A 955 -1.83 31.47 20.94
N MET A 956 -3.12 31.53 21.23
CA MET A 956 -3.76 32.75 21.74
C MET A 956 -3.49 32.84 23.24
N LEU A 957 -2.74 33.85 23.67
CA LEU A 957 -2.41 34.03 25.09
C LEU A 957 -3.35 35.04 25.75
N ARG A 958 -3.76 34.76 27.00
CA ARG A 958 -4.47 35.69 27.88
C ARG A 958 -3.64 35.82 29.16
N GLY A 959 -2.82 36.86 29.24
CA GLY A 959 -1.72 36.89 30.22
C GLY A 959 -0.67 35.85 29.84
N ASN A 960 -0.24 35.02 30.80
CA ASN A 960 0.70 33.92 30.57
C ASN A 960 0.04 32.57 30.28
N GLU A 961 -1.30 32.51 30.24
CA GLU A 961 -2.05 31.28 29.99
C GLU A 961 -2.55 31.19 28.55
N HIS A 962 -2.63 29.97 28.02
CA HIS A 962 -3.27 29.70 26.73
C HIS A 962 -4.78 29.89 26.86
N ALA A 963 -5.30 30.90 26.17
CA ALA A 963 -6.69 31.35 26.27
C ALA A 963 -7.66 30.24 25.90
N GLY A 964 -8.43 29.75 26.87
CA GLY A 964 -9.44 28.73 26.66
C GLY A 964 -10.89 29.21 26.77
N GLY A 965 -11.79 28.35 26.34
CA GLY A 965 -13.24 28.54 26.43
C GLY A 965 -13.97 27.20 26.32
N VAL A 966 -15.23 27.19 26.74
CA VAL A 966 -16.11 26.03 26.61
C VAL A 966 -16.96 26.17 25.35
N ILE A 967 -17.04 25.09 24.58
CA ILE A 967 -17.86 24.98 23.37
C ILE A 967 -18.75 23.74 23.45
N PRO A 968 -19.91 23.72 22.78
CA PRO A 968 -20.61 22.48 22.49
C PRO A 968 -19.74 21.55 21.63
N ILE A 969 -19.74 20.25 21.91
CA ILE A 969 -18.87 19.32 21.18
C ILE A 969 -19.18 19.26 19.68
N HIS A 970 -20.46 19.45 19.29
CA HIS A 970 -20.87 19.44 17.89
C HIS A 970 -20.29 20.63 17.09
N TRP A 971 -19.63 21.61 17.71
CA TRP A 971 -18.88 22.62 16.96
C TRP A 971 -17.58 22.08 16.37
N ILE A 972 -17.09 20.92 16.81
CA ILE A 972 -15.90 20.28 16.26
C ILE A 972 -16.22 19.70 14.87
N ARG A 973 -15.34 19.98 13.90
CA ARG A 973 -15.46 19.56 12.48
C ARG A 973 -14.45 18.49 12.08
N GLY A 974 -13.50 18.16 12.96
CA GLY A 974 -12.43 17.21 12.69
C GLY A 974 -11.11 17.57 13.36
N PRO A 975 -10.09 16.70 13.26
CA PRO A 975 -8.73 17.03 13.66
C PRO A 975 -8.16 18.16 12.79
N CYS A 976 -7.25 18.94 13.38
CA CYS A 976 -6.44 19.92 12.66
C CYS A 976 -4.98 19.43 12.66
N PRO A 977 -4.39 19.15 11.49
CA PRO A 977 -3.04 18.63 11.41
C PRO A 977 -1.99 19.71 11.69
N LEU A 978 -1.57 19.89 12.95
CA LEU A 978 -0.47 20.80 13.29
C LEU A 978 0.90 20.11 13.36
N ALA A 979 1.93 20.82 12.89
CA ALA A 979 3.34 20.42 13.00
C ALA A 979 4.15 21.53 13.71
N PRO A 980 5.19 21.18 14.48
CA PRO A 980 6.09 22.15 15.11
C PRO A 980 6.66 23.15 14.09
N ARG A 981 6.64 24.44 14.42
CA ARG A 981 7.43 25.45 13.68
C ARG A 981 8.79 25.59 14.34
N LEU A 982 9.85 25.23 13.62
CA LEU A 982 11.23 25.21 14.08
C LEU A 982 12.09 26.15 13.22
N ASP A 983 12.19 27.41 13.66
CA ASP A 983 13.02 28.42 13.00
C ASP A 983 14.46 28.31 13.53
N GLY A 984 15.38 27.77 12.74
CA GLY A 984 16.75 27.44 13.16
C GLY A 984 16.95 25.98 13.55
N MET A 985 18.10 25.63 14.14
CA MET A 985 18.41 24.24 14.54
C MET A 985 17.38 23.68 15.54
N CYS A 986 16.99 22.41 15.36
CA CYS A 986 16.03 21.76 16.24
C CYS A 986 16.60 21.58 17.65
N PRO A 987 15.94 22.11 18.71
CA PRO A 987 16.40 21.89 20.07
C PRO A 987 16.35 20.38 20.44
N PRO A 988 17.43 19.80 20.97
CA PRO A 988 17.55 18.34 21.17
C PRO A 988 16.64 17.78 22.26
N HIS A 989 16.01 18.64 23.06
CA HIS A 989 15.07 18.26 24.11
C HIS A 989 13.60 18.27 23.66
N LEU A 990 13.34 18.67 22.41
CA LEU A 990 11.99 18.60 21.85
C LEU A 990 11.69 17.16 21.44
N ASP A 991 10.48 16.73 21.77
CA ASP A 991 9.95 15.45 21.36
C ASP A 991 8.47 15.58 21.03
N GLN A 992 7.93 14.54 20.42
CA GLN A 992 6.52 14.34 20.11
C GLN A 992 5.53 14.62 21.25
N PHE A 993 5.95 14.56 22.51
CA PHE A 993 5.09 14.73 23.67
C PHE A 993 5.12 16.16 24.21
N ASN A 994 6.25 16.86 24.07
CA ASN A 994 6.46 18.16 24.69
C ASN A 994 6.45 19.33 23.68
N ALA A 995 6.49 19.06 22.38
CA ALA A 995 6.53 20.10 21.34
C ALA A 995 5.33 21.04 21.44
N PHE A 996 4.12 20.52 21.64
CA PHE A 996 2.92 21.35 21.79
C PHE A 996 2.90 22.20 23.05
N ASP A 997 3.58 21.78 24.12
CA ASP A 997 3.63 22.55 25.36
C ASP A 997 4.71 23.63 25.27
N LYS A 998 5.90 23.29 24.77
CA LYS A 998 7.08 24.17 24.74
C LYS A 998 7.05 25.21 23.62
N LEU A 999 6.39 24.92 22.50
CA LEU A 999 6.32 25.84 21.36
C LEU A 999 5.08 26.74 21.41
N SER A 1000 5.19 27.93 20.84
CA SER A 1000 4.09 28.91 20.72
C SER A 1000 3.48 28.98 19.31
N SER A 1001 4.19 28.50 18.30
CA SER A 1001 3.81 28.55 16.89
C SER A 1001 3.93 27.19 16.19
N PHE A 1002 3.03 26.93 15.24
CA PHE A 1002 2.91 25.65 14.52
C PHE A 1002 2.56 25.88 13.06
N TYR A 1003 2.98 24.99 12.18
CA TYR A 1003 2.52 24.91 10.80
C TYR A 1003 1.22 24.11 10.71
N ILE A 1004 0.30 24.52 9.84
CA ILE A 1004 -0.79 23.67 9.37
C ILE A 1004 -0.24 22.78 8.26
N ASN A 1005 -0.36 21.46 8.43
CA ASN A 1005 0.17 20.47 7.50
C ASN A 1005 -0.95 19.93 6.58
N PRO A 1006 -1.02 20.36 5.30
CA PRO A 1006 -2.06 19.91 4.38
C PRO A 1006 -1.87 18.46 3.91
N PHE A 1007 -0.68 17.89 4.03
CA PHE A 1007 -0.37 16.58 3.43
C PHE A 1007 -0.85 15.39 4.25
N CYS A 1008 -1.57 15.59 5.36
CA CYS A 1008 -1.96 14.49 6.25
C CYS A 1008 -3.03 13.57 5.66
N SER A 1009 -3.90 14.10 4.81
CA SER A 1009 -4.89 13.35 4.03
C SER A 1009 -5.37 14.19 2.85
N HIS A 1010 -6.10 13.59 1.89
CA HIS A 1010 -6.70 14.35 0.79
C HIS A 1010 -7.72 15.39 1.28
N VAL A 1011 -8.46 15.09 2.34
CA VAL A 1011 -9.40 16.04 2.95
C VAL A 1011 -8.64 17.24 3.52
N ASP A 1012 -7.52 17.02 4.22
CA ASP A 1012 -6.69 18.10 4.74
C ASP A 1012 -6.00 18.89 3.61
N TYR A 1013 -5.63 18.21 2.51
CA TYR A 1013 -5.00 18.82 1.34
C TYR A 1013 -5.95 19.84 0.70
N GLU A 1014 -7.17 19.42 0.36
CA GLU A 1014 -8.24 20.24 -0.23
C GLU A 1014 -8.68 21.40 0.68
N LEU A 1015 -8.65 21.22 2.00
CA LEU A 1015 -9.11 22.26 2.94
C LEU A 1015 -8.11 23.40 3.16
N PHE A 1016 -6.81 23.17 2.97
CA PHE A 1016 -5.76 24.11 3.39
C PHE A 1016 -4.89 24.66 2.26
N LEU A 1017 -4.99 24.11 1.05
CA LEU A 1017 -4.57 24.78 -0.19
C LEU A 1017 -5.46 26.00 -0.42
#